data_AF-A0A8C0AQK1-F1
#
_entry.id   AF-A0A8C0AQK1-F1
#
_cell.length_a   1.000
_cell.length_b   1.000
_cell.length_c   1.000
_cell.angle_alpha   90.00
_cell.angle_beta   90.00
_cell.angle_gamma   90.00
#
_symmetry.space_group_name_H-M   'P 1'
#
loop_
_entity.id
_entity.type
_entity.pdbx_description
1 polymer ?
#
loop_
_entity_poly.entity_id
_entity_poly.type
_entity_poly.pdbx_seq_one_letter_code
_entity_poly.pdbx_strand_id
1 'polypeptide(L)'
;MDFYFSQRGPSEALRACNLSAQVEAPVPASTIAGFRVLGGDGVSVEAPITWQHLAVLVGLSLLVKRRRLHWSCWNGVPGLLSPANFLEEEGNRGLVAAVFGILFSSLCVLVLDRDPLPLIARSSQKYWKILALLYYPAFYYPLIACATVRHRVSYLVGCLLSWCHCVVHIWQKVDCPQSPKIYRYYSTLSYIPIILCLVLLSLWYPALLIRSFTGQEETLDKEVMKIHGVAQGMVAWENPSMDLQCFQELSCPAAHLSLLSDTPLRFCLTGFRIPLKLVLSITTAVLAVYQVALLLLVAVVPTIQIVRAGMTKDIVILLVQFGLVPSESPAVPVVSPHSSTVCYICSLVLCCLLTCAMLLRTLVMHRNNLKALYQGAVLDVFYKAHILRPSRQAIVCWMSFAAFQTAFACLGLLIQQVIFFICSVGFTFLFIIPLQSGTNTYLFKIIQNMWPFWLTLVVAVIVQNLAAHYQFLEQHPLRKELTNRRALYIVTYLLFPINVLVGVLAGVWRMVISGLYNAVHFSQLDISLLNRSVETFDPGYHTYCHYLKIEVSQSHPVMKAFCLLLLQLARPEGPPGLQASNVEEGIQLMQPKKAPPSRARFKQTRARWWLAYTLLNNPSLTACRKTALSDPTANGTQLSSPKP
;
A
#
# COMPACT_ATOMS: atom_id res chain seq x y z
N MET A 1 -1.67 -9.93 72.49
CA MET A 1 -2.82 -9.15 72.97
C MET A 1 -4.05 -9.68 72.28
N ASP A 2 -4.99 -10.10 73.10
CA ASP A 2 -6.05 -11.05 72.86
C ASP A 2 -7.25 -10.51 72.06
N PHE A 3 -7.85 -11.45 71.31
CA PHE A 3 -9.27 -11.69 71.08
C PHE A 3 -10.24 -10.52 70.83
N TYR A 4 -10.97 -10.59 69.71
CA TYR A 4 -12.41 -10.88 69.75
C TYR A 4 -12.89 -11.49 68.43
N PHE A 5 -13.30 -12.76 68.52
CA PHE A 5 -14.14 -13.47 67.56
C PHE A 5 -15.59 -13.03 67.81
N SER A 6 -16.37 -12.75 66.76
CA SER A 6 -17.83 -12.84 66.84
C SER A 6 -18.32 -13.78 65.76
N GLN A 7 -18.82 -14.91 66.21
CA GLN A 7 -19.53 -15.92 65.44
C GLN A 7 -20.82 -15.35 64.84
N ARG A 8 -21.03 -15.57 63.53
CA ARG A 8 -22.35 -15.85 62.98
C ARG A 8 -22.28 -17.19 62.27
N GLY A 9 -23.23 -18.06 62.62
CA GLY A 9 -23.23 -19.49 62.33
C GLY A 9 -23.61 -19.87 60.89
N PRO A 10 -23.58 -21.19 60.63
CA PRO A 10 -23.59 -21.79 59.31
C PRO A 10 -25.03 -21.93 58.79
N SER A 11 -25.54 -20.92 58.10
CA SER A 11 -26.77 -21.07 57.30
C SER A 11 -26.75 -20.35 55.95
N GLU A 12 -25.75 -19.50 55.71
CA GLU A 12 -25.52 -18.85 54.40
C GLU A 12 -24.50 -19.60 53.53
N ALA A 13 -23.65 -20.45 54.11
CA ALA A 13 -22.66 -21.25 53.39
C ALA A 13 -23.29 -22.42 52.59
N LEU A 14 -24.47 -22.91 52.98
CA LEU A 14 -25.18 -23.97 52.24
C LEU A 14 -26.00 -23.44 51.06
N ARG A 15 -26.21 -22.12 50.96
CA ARG A 15 -26.91 -21.49 49.83
C ARG A 15 -25.94 -20.97 48.75
N ALA A 16 -24.66 -20.77 49.10
CA ALA A 16 -23.58 -20.45 48.17
C ALA A 16 -22.91 -21.69 47.54
N CYS A 17 -23.01 -22.87 48.18
CA CYS A 17 -22.46 -24.14 47.65
C CYS A 17 -23.36 -24.84 46.61
N ASN A 18 -24.58 -24.35 46.35
CA ASN A 18 -25.44 -24.86 45.28
C ASN A 18 -25.40 -24.01 43.99
N LEU A 19 -24.56 -22.97 43.92
CA LEU A 19 -24.38 -22.15 42.71
C LEU A 19 -23.08 -22.45 41.93
N SER A 20 -22.21 -23.34 42.43
CA SER A 20 -20.92 -23.69 41.81
C SER A 20 -20.86 -25.12 41.27
N ALA A 21 -22.00 -25.82 41.19
CA ALA A 21 -22.11 -27.18 40.68
C ALA A 21 -23.21 -27.31 39.61
N GLN A 22 -23.09 -26.55 38.53
CA GLN A 22 -23.51 -26.98 37.19
C GLN A 22 -22.26 -26.79 36.31
N VAL A 23 -21.33 -27.74 36.28
CA VAL A 23 -21.32 -28.84 35.30
C VAL A 23 -21.94 -28.39 33.98
N GLU A 24 -21.06 -28.26 32.98
CA GLU A 24 -21.37 -28.11 31.56
C GLU A 24 -22.52 -29.04 31.15
N ALA A 25 -23.74 -28.51 31.20
CA ALA A 25 -24.82 -29.03 30.38
C ALA A 25 -24.54 -28.54 28.95
N PRO A 26 -24.68 -29.40 27.93
CA PRO A 26 -24.65 -28.93 26.55
C PRO A 26 -25.74 -27.87 26.44
N VAL A 27 -25.36 -26.64 26.06
CA VAL A 27 -26.34 -25.60 25.73
C VAL A 27 -27.34 -26.25 24.77
N PRO A 28 -28.65 -26.28 25.09
CA PRO A 28 -29.61 -26.93 24.22
C PRO A 28 -29.47 -26.32 22.83
N ALA A 29 -29.51 -27.18 21.82
CA ALA A 29 -29.39 -26.84 20.40
C ALA A 29 -30.49 -25.88 19.87
N SER A 30 -31.23 -25.24 20.78
CA SER A 30 -32.30 -24.26 20.54
C SER A 30 -31.86 -22.80 20.64
N THR A 31 -30.59 -22.50 21.00
CA THR A 31 -30.05 -21.12 20.98
C THR A 31 -29.02 -20.93 19.86
N ILE A 32 -29.18 -21.67 18.76
CA ILE A 32 -28.63 -21.25 17.46
C ILE A 32 -29.54 -20.11 17.01
N ALA A 33 -29.14 -18.87 17.26
CA ALA A 33 -29.71 -17.70 16.61
C ALA A 33 -29.39 -17.79 15.11
N GLY A 34 -30.11 -18.65 14.41
CA GLY A 34 -30.27 -18.65 12.97
C GLY A 34 -31.25 -17.54 12.61
N PHE A 35 -30.91 -16.28 12.90
CA PHE A 35 -31.58 -15.16 12.27
C PHE A 35 -31.04 -15.03 10.85
N ARG A 36 -31.51 -15.94 10.02
CA ARG A 36 -31.63 -15.77 8.58
C ARG A 36 -32.65 -14.64 8.42
N VAL A 37 -32.25 -13.47 7.95
CA VAL A 37 -33.21 -12.53 7.35
C VAL A 37 -33.63 -13.16 6.02
N LEU A 38 -34.46 -14.20 6.11
CA LEU A 38 -35.37 -14.55 5.05
C LEU A 38 -36.43 -13.46 5.12
N GLY A 39 -36.63 -12.72 4.04
CA GLY A 39 -37.93 -12.07 3.85
C GLY A 39 -39.02 -13.14 3.98
N GLY A 40 -40.24 -12.74 4.33
CA GLY A 40 -41.37 -13.63 4.68
C GLY A 40 -41.65 -14.83 3.76
N ASP A 41 -41.01 -14.90 2.59
CA ASP A 41 -41.16 -15.96 1.58
C ASP A 41 -39.90 -16.83 1.36
N GLY A 42 -38.92 -16.82 2.26
CA GLY A 42 -37.72 -17.67 2.10
C GLY A 42 -36.74 -17.19 1.03
N VAL A 43 -36.89 -15.96 0.53
CA VAL A 43 -35.98 -15.33 -0.44
C VAL A 43 -34.89 -14.58 0.31
N SER A 44 -33.62 -14.94 0.05
CA SER A 44 -32.44 -14.23 0.55
C SER A 44 -32.48 -12.75 0.11
N VAL A 45 -32.31 -11.82 1.05
CA VAL A 45 -32.28 -10.35 0.82
C VAL A 45 -31.31 -9.93 -0.30
N GLU A 46 -30.30 -10.74 -0.59
CA GLU A 46 -29.32 -10.51 -1.65
C GLU A 46 -29.92 -10.65 -3.08
N ALA A 47 -30.92 -11.51 -3.29
CA ALA A 47 -31.51 -11.75 -4.60
C ALA A 47 -32.19 -10.49 -5.22
N PRO A 48 -33.09 -9.76 -4.52
CA PRO A 48 -33.67 -8.53 -5.06
C PRO A 48 -32.61 -7.44 -5.30
N ILE A 49 -31.58 -7.36 -4.45
CA ILE A 49 -30.50 -6.39 -4.60
C ILE A 49 -29.70 -6.70 -5.88
N THR A 50 -29.34 -7.96 -6.15
CA THR A 50 -28.63 -8.31 -7.40
C THR A 50 -29.37 -7.91 -8.66
N TRP A 51 -30.69 -8.06 -8.71
CA TRP A 51 -31.50 -7.64 -9.85
C TRP A 51 -31.53 -6.12 -10.01
N GLN A 52 -31.59 -5.37 -8.90
CA GLN A 52 -31.47 -3.91 -8.93
C GLN A 52 -30.12 -3.46 -9.50
N HIS A 53 -29.01 -4.10 -9.09
CA HIS A 53 -27.68 -3.80 -9.60
C HIS A 53 -27.55 -4.07 -11.10
N LEU A 54 -28.12 -5.18 -11.59
CA LEU A 54 -28.12 -5.50 -13.02
C LEU A 54 -28.97 -4.49 -13.81
N ALA A 55 -30.15 -4.13 -13.32
CA ALA A 55 -31.02 -3.14 -13.95
C ALA A 55 -30.33 -1.76 -14.03
N VAL A 56 -29.66 -1.33 -12.96
CA VAL A 56 -28.87 -0.09 -12.97
C VAL A 56 -27.74 -0.15 -13.98
N LEU A 57 -27.01 -1.27 -14.06
CA LEU A 57 -25.92 -1.44 -15.00
C LEU A 57 -26.38 -1.32 -16.46
N VAL A 58 -27.49 -1.97 -16.79
CA VAL A 58 -28.12 -1.87 -18.11
C VAL A 58 -28.59 -0.44 -18.38
N GLY A 59 -29.26 0.21 -17.42
CA GLY A 59 -29.72 1.60 -17.54
C GLY A 59 -28.56 2.58 -17.77
N LEU A 60 -27.46 2.46 -17.01
CA LEU A 60 -26.25 3.28 -17.19
C LEU A 60 -25.62 3.06 -18.56
N SER A 61 -25.65 1.83 -19.08
CA SER A 61 -25.11 1.50 -20.39
C SER A 61 -25.85 2.18 -21.56
N LEU A 62 -27.13 2.52 -21.37
CA LEU A 62 -27.97 3.25 -22.32
C LEU A 62 -27.76 4.78 -22.26
N LEU A 63 -27.32 5.30 -21.11
CA LEU A 63 -27.09 6.75 -20.93
C LEU A 63 -25.83 7.27 -21.65
N VAL A 64 -24.92 6.39 -22.07
CA VAL A 64 -23.70 6.79 -22.81
C VAL A 64 -23.96 6.81 -24.31
N LYS A 65 -23.83 8.00 -24.93
CA LYS A 65 -24.00 8.21 -26.37
C LYS A 65 -22.89 7.48 -27.17
N ARG A 66 -23.21 6.37 -27.81
CA ARG A 66 -22.28 5.56 -28.59
C ARG A 66 -22.21 6.08 -30.03
N ARG A 67 -21.01 6.46 -30.52
CA ARG A 67 -20.84 6.95 -31.90
C ARG A 67 -20.50 5.87 -32.93
N ARG A 68 -20.00 4.68 -32.53
CA ARG A 68 -19.75 3.52 -33.43
C ARG A 68 -19.83 2.20 -32.65
N LEU A 69 -20.81 1.35 -32.95
CA LEU A 69 -20.89 -0.03 -32.48
C LEU A 69 -20.18 -0.93 -33.49
N HIS A 70 -19.02 -1.47 -33.13
CA HIS A 70 -18.32 -2.45 -33.97
C HIS A 70 -18.80 -3.85 -33.58
N TRP A 71 -19.21 -4.66 -34.56
CA TRP A 71 -19.86 -5.97 -34.34
C TRP A 71 -18.90 -7.10 -33.92
N SER A 72 -17.59 -6.91 -34.09
CA SER A 72 -16.60 -7.85 -33.57
C SER A 72 -16.47 -7.63 -32.06
N CYS A 73 -16.97 -8.60 -31.28
CA CYS A 73 -17.09 -8.59 -29.82
C CYS A 73 -15.81 -8.13 -29.05
N TRP A 74 -14.63 -8.18 -29.70
CA TRP A 74 -13.32 -7.94 -29.06
C TRP A 74 -12.43 -6.92 -29.82
N ASN A 75 -12.89 -6.29 -30.92
CA ASN A 75 -12.15 -5.23 -31.63
C ASN A 75 -12.79 -3.83 -31.42
N GLY A 76 -13.33 -3.58 -30.23
CA GLY A 76 -13.91 -2.31 -29.83
C GLY A 76 -14.11 -2.21 -28.32
N VAL A 77 -14.38 -1.00 -27.83
CA VAL A 77 -14.75 -0.77 -26.43
C VAL A 77 -15.95 -1.68 -26.10
N PRO A 78 -15.85 -2.59 -25.11
CA PRO A 78 -16.98 -3.45 -24.75
C PRO A 78 -18.21 -2.58 -24.48
N GLY A 79 -19.40 -3.09 -24.82
CA GLY A 79 -20.65 -2.36 -24.60
C GLY A 79 -20.95 -2.07 -23.12
N LEU A 80 -20.14 -2.58 -22.20
CA LEU A 80 -20.19 -2.33 -20.78
C LEU A 80 -19.36 -1.11 -20.39
N LEU A 81 -19.89 -0.32 -19.45
CA LEU A 81 -19.36 0.98 -19.06
C LEU A 81 -18.09 0.82 -18.21
N SER A 82 -16.93 1.27 -18.69
CA SER A 82 -15.66 1.13 -17.95
C SER A 82 -15.80 1.65 -16.50
N PRO A 83 -15.42 0.85 -15.48
CA PRO A 83 -15.70 1.18 -14.08
C PRO A 83 -14.90 2.39 -13.62
N ALA A 84 -13.65 2.54 -14.08
CA ALA A 84 -12.82 3.71 -13.80
C ALA A 84 -11.73 3.85 -14.88
N ASN A 85 -11.31 5.07 -15.16
CA ASN A 85 -10.15 5.31 -16.00
C ASN A 85 -8.88 5.26 -15.12
N PHE A 86 -8.29 4.07 -14.98
CA PHE A 86 -7.15 3.85 -14.09
C PHE A 86 -5.86 4.59 -14.48
N LEU A 87 -5.74 4.98 -15.76
CA LEU A 87 -4.59 5.72 -16.30
C LEU A 87 -4.80 7.25 -16.27
N GLU A 88 -6.02 7.69 -15.93
CA GLU A 88 -6.31 9.09 -15.75
C GLU A 88 -5.92 9.49 -14.33
N GLU A 89 -4.93 10.37 -14.24
CA GLU A 89 -4.53 10.96 -12.96
C GLU A 89 -5.67 11.80 -12.37
N GLU A 90 -6.64 12.25 -13.17
CA GLU A 90 -7.71 13.14 -12.76
C GLU A 90 -9.06 12.40 -12.63
N GLY A 91 -9.45 12.11 -11.39
CA GLY A 91 -10.72 11.47 -11.08
C GLY A 91 -11.03 11.47 -9.58
N ASN A 92 -12.24 11.05 -9.21
CA ASN A 92 -12.67 10.88 -7.83
C ASN A 92 -11.96 9.68 -7.17
N ARG A 93 -10.66 9.82 -6.87
CA ARG A 93 -9.78 8.71 -6.45
C ARG A 93 -10.26 7.99 -5.18
N GLY A 94 -10.73 8.77 -4.20
CA GLY A 94 -11.23 8.22 -2.94
C GLY A 94 -12.47 7.34 -3.10
N LEU A 95 -13.30 7.58 -4.13
CA LEU A 95 -14.49 6.78 -4.43
C LEU A 95 -14.08 5.39 -4.91
N VAL A 96 -13.18 5.36 -5.89
CA VAL A 96 -12.65 4.11 -6.43
C VAL A 96 -11.91 3.33 -5.33
N ALA A 97 -11.11 4.02 -4.52
CA ALA A 97 -10.43 3.41 -3.37
C ALA A 97 -11.41 2.83 -2.35
N ALA A 98 -12.49 3.53 -2.01
CA ALA A 98 -13.51 3.04 -1.08
C ALA A 98 -14.23 1.79 -1.60
N VAL A 99 -14.60 1.75 -2.89
CA VAL A 99 -15.27 0.56 -3.46
C VAL A 99 -14.34 -0.64 -3.51
N PHE A 100 -13.08 -0.46 -3.90
CA PHE A 100 -12.09 -1.55 -3.83
C PHE A 100 -11.79 -1.98 -2.39
N GLY A 101 -11.87 -1.07 -1.42
CA GLY A 101 -11.78 -1.39 0.00
C GLY A 101 -12.93 -2.26 0.50
N ILE A 102 -14.17 -1.97 0.06
CA ILE A 102 -15.35 -2.82 0.30
C ILE A 102 -15.15 -4.20 -0.32
N LEU A 103 -14.71 -4.25 -1.57
CA LEU A 103 -14.50 -5.48 -2.31
C LEU A 103 -13.45 -6.39 -1.64
N PHE A 104 -12.31 -5.81 -1.27
CA PHE A 104 -11.26 -6.54 -0.56
C PHE A 104 -11.72 -7.03 0.81
N SER A 105 -12.35 -6.17 1.62
CA SER A 105 -12.82 -6.56 2.95
C SER A 105 -13.92 -7.63 2.89
N SER A 106 -14.83 -7.54 1.90
CA SER A 106 -15.83 -8.58 1.65
C SER A 106 -15.18 -9.91 1.26
N LEU A 107 -14.11 -9.87 0.48
CA LEU A 107 -13.33 -11.06 0.10
C LEU A 107 -12.63 -11.70 1.32
N CYS A 108 -12.08 -10.91 2.24
CA CYS A 108 -11.51 -11.43 3.49
C CYS A 108 -12.56 -12.19 4.33
N VAL A 109 -13.75 -11.61 4.48
CA VAL A 109 -14.87 -12.25 5.20
C VAL A 109 -15.30 -13.55 4.49
N LEU A 110 -15.42 -13.50 3.16
CA LEU A 110 -15.83 -14.63 2.33
C LEU A 110 -14.88 -15.83 2.42
N VAL A 111 -13.57 -15.58 2.43
CA VAL A 111 -12.55 -16.64 2.53
C VAL A 111 -12.72 -17.42 3.84
N LEU A 112 -13.03 -16.71 4.93
CA LEU A 112 -13.18 -17.26 6.27
C LEU A 112 -14.55 -17.91 6.51
N ASP A 113 -15.59 -17.53 5.78
CA ASP A 113 -16.91 -18.13 5.93
C ASP A 113 -16.98 -19.55 5.33
N ARG A 114 -17.79 -20.41 5.98
CA ARG A 114 -18.02 -21.81 5.54
C ARG A 114 -19.11 -21.91 4.48
N ASP A 115 -20.10 -21.03 4.51
CA ASP A 115 -21.21 -20.98 3.56
C ASP A 115 -21.22 -19.62 2.81
N PRO A 116 -20.54 -19.52 1.66
CA PRO A 116 -20.25 -18.25 1.00
C PRO A 116 -21.41 -17.62 0.21
N LEU A 117 -22.40 -18.42 -0.22
CA LEU A 117 -23.53 -17.98 -1.03
C LEU A 117 -24.80 -18.67 -0.53
N PRO A 118 -25.85 -17.94 -0.13
CA PRO A 118 -27.08 -18.54 0.42
C PRO A 118 -28.01 -19.13 -0.65
N LEU A 119 -27.62 -19.11 -1.93
CA LEU A 119 -28.55 -19.26 -3.06
C LEU A 119 -28.73 -20.71 -3.57
N ILE A 120 -27.77 -21.64 -3.42
CA ILE A 120 -27.83 -22.97 -4.10
C ILE A 120 -27.21 -24.12 -3.27
N ALA A 121 -27.73 -25.34 -3.46
CA ALA A 121 -27.52 -26.57 -2.68
C ALA A 121 -26.05 -27.02 -2.44
N ARG A 122 -25.85 -27.70 -1.30
CA ARG A 122 -24.61 -28.14 -0.61
C ARG A 122 -23.56 -28.96 -1.40
N SER A 123 -23.80 -29.31 -2.66
CA SER A 123 -23.04 -30.39 -3.31
C SER A 123 -21.65 -30.01 -3.86
N SER A 124 -21.25 -28.73 -3.90
CA SER A 124 -19.99 -28.29 -4.55
C SER A 124 -19.34 -27.04 -3.93
N GLN A 125 -19.29 -26.95 -2.58
CA GLN A 125 -18.83 -25.78 -1.80
C GLN A 125 -17.52 -25.11 -2.29
N LYS A 126 -16.55 -25.88 -2.79
CA LYS A 126 -15.27 -25.33 -3.30
C LYS A 126 -15.44 -24.49 -4.57
N TYR A 127 -16.30 -24.91 -5.50
CA TYR A 127 -16.55 -24.21 -6.76
C TYR A 127 -17.37 -22.93 -6.53
N TRP A 128 -18.25 -22.92 -5.52
CA TRP A 128 -19.01 -21.72 -5.14
C TRP A 128 -18.11 -20.60 -4.61
N LYS A 129 -17.03 -20.91 -3.89
CA LYS A 129 -16.04 -19.88 -3.50
C LYS A 129 -15.37 -19.25 -4.72
N ILE A 130 -15.09 -20.02 -5.77
CA ILE A 130 -14.53 -19.50 -7.03
C ILE A 130 -15.53 -18.59 -7.74
N LEU A 131 -16.81 -19.00 -7.80
CA LEU A 131 -17.86 -18.16 -8.39
C LEU A 131 -18.07 -16.87 -7.60
N ALA A 132 -17.98 -16.93 -6.27
CA ALA A 132 -18.10 -15.76 -5.40
C ALA A 132 -17.01 -14.71 -5.69
N LEU A 133 -15.79 -15.13 -6.06
CA LEU A 133 -14.72 -14.21 -6.48
C LEU A 133 -15.10 -13.37 -7.71
N LEU A 134 -15.98 -13.87 -8.58
CA LEU A 134 -16.48 -13.15 -9.75
C LEU A 134 -17.76 -12.36 -9.44
N TYR A 135 -18.58 -12.86 -8.52
CA TYR A 135 -19.85 -12.26 -8.11
C TYR A 135 -19.68 -10.91 -7.39
N TYR A 136 -18.82 -10.81 -6.37
CA TYR A 136 -18.67 -9.56 -5.60
C TYR A 136 -18.17 -8.37 -6.45
N PRO A 137 -17.18 -8.52 -7.35
CA PRO A 137 -16.82 -7.48 -8.29
C PRO A 137 -17.99 -7.05 -9.17
N ALA A 138 -18.79 -8.00 -9.68
CA ALA A 138 -19.97 -7.69 -10.49
C ALA A 138 -21.06 -6.97 -9.68
N PHE A 139 -21.24 -7.35 -8.42
CA PHE A 139 -22.22 -6.77 -7.50
C PHE A 139 -21.91 -5.30 -7.16
N TYR A 140 -20.66 -4.98 -6.81
CA TYR A 140 -20.25 -3.61 -6.50
C TYR A 140 -19.89 -2.76 -7.72
N TYR A 141 -19.87 -3.35 -8.92
CA TYR A 141 -19.55 -2.64 -10.17
C TYR A 141 -20.39 -1.38 -10.42
N PRO A 142 -21.74 -1.40 -10.24
CA PRO A 142 -22.57 -0.23 -10.52
C PRO A 142 -22.24 0.98 -9.65
N LEU A 143 -21.74 0.77 -8.42
CA LEU A 143 -21.28 1.87 -7.57
C LEU A 143 -20.17 2.64 -8.30
N ILE A 144 -19.13 1.98 -8.77
CA ILE A 144 -18.04 2.68 -9.48
C ILE A 144 -18.52 3.28 -10.80
N ALA A 145 -19.34 2.54 -11.56
CA ALA A 145 -19.86 2.98 -12.85
C ALA A 145 -20.71 4.27 -12.75
N CYS A 146 -21.47 4.47 -11.67
CA CYS A 146 -22.22 5.71 -11.43
C CYS A 146 -21.34 6.97 -11.42
N ALA A 147 -20.08 6.84 -10.99
CA ALA A 147 -19.14 7.95 -10.90
C ALA A 147 -18.54 8.35 -12.26
N THR A 148 -18.46 7.43 -13.23
CA THR A 148 -17.78 7.68 -14.52
C THR A 148 -18.69 8.34 -15.56
N VAL A 149 -20.00 8.15 -15.50
CA VAL A 149 -20.97 8.71 -16.46
C VAL A 149 -21.07 10.24 -16.38
N ARG A 150 -20.68 10.85 -15.24
CA ARG A 150 -20.72 12.30 -14.98
C ARG A 150 -22.08 12.95 -15.30
N HIS A 151 -23.18 12.23 -15.05
CA HIS A 151 -24.54 12.71 -15.29
C HIS A 151 -25.32 12.83 -13.97
N ARG A 152 -26.26 13.78 -13.87
CA ARG A 152 -27.03 14.02 -12.64
C ARG A 152 -27.78 12.77 -12.16
N VAL A 153 -28.42 12.06 -13.10
CA VAL A 153 -29.13 10.81 -12.82
C VAL A 153 -28.18 9.72 -12.32
N SER A 154 -26.94 9.64 -12.82
CA SER A 154 -25.99 8.62 -12.37
C SER A 154 -25.53 8.87 -10.93
N TYR A 155 -25.35 10.14 -10.53
CA TYR A 155 -25.05 10.51 -9.15
C TYR A 155 -26.22 10.24 -8.20
N LEU A 156 -27.46 10.51 -8.63
CA LEU A 156 -28.67 10.19 -7.84
C LEU A 156 -28.79 8.68 -7.58
N VAL A 157 -28.62 7.87 -8.63
CA VAL A 157 -28.63 6.40 -8.51
C VAL A 157 -27.49 5.91 -7.63
N GLY A 158 -26.30 6.51 -7.74
CA GLY A 158 -25.16 6.22 -6.86
C GLY A 158 -25.45 6.52 -5.38
N CYS A 159 -26.13 7.64 -5.08
CA CYS A 159 -26.58 7.98 -3.72
C CYS A 159 -27.50 6.89 -3.17
N LEU A 160 -28.56 6.56 -3.91
CA LEU A 160 -29.56 5.56 -3.50
C LEU A 160 -28.93 4.19 -3.25
N LEU A 161 -28.06 3.72 -4.15
CA LEU A 161 -27.35 2.45 -3.98
C LEU A 161 -26.44 2.48 -2.75
N SER A 162 -25.66 3.56 -2.56
CA SER A 162 -24.76 3.67 -1.41
C SER A 162 -25.50 3.70 -0.07
N TRP A 163 -26.64 4.39 0.00
CA TRP A 163 -27.48 4.45 1.19
C TRP A 163 -28.16 3.12 1.47
N CYS A 164 -28.68 2.44 0.45
CA CYS A 164 -29.26 1.10 0.58
C CYS A 164 -28.25 0.12 1.19
N HIS A 165 -27.04 0.03 0.61
CA HIS A 165 -25.97 -0.83 1.16
C HIS A 165 -25.57 -0.45 2.58
N CYS A 166 -25.42 0.85 2.85
CA CYS A 166 -25.03 1.35 4.16
C CYS A 166 -26.08 0.97 5.23
N VAL A 167 -27.36 1.24 4.96
CA VAL A 167 -28.46 0.93 5.88
C VAL A 167 -28.58 -0.57 6.09
N VAL A 168 -28.56 -1.38 5.02
CA VAL A 168 -28.66 -2.84 5.14
C VAL A 168 -27.52 -3.42 5.98
N HIS A 169 -26.27 -3.01 5.74
CA HIS A 169 -25.13 -3.52 6.50
C HIS A 169 -25.12 -3.04 7.96
N ILE A 170 -25.53 -1.80 8.25
CA ILE A 170 -25.65 -1.31 9.63
C ILE A 170 -26.77 -2.06 10.34
N TRP A 171 -27.96 -2.16 9.72
CA TRP A 171 -29.13 -2.84 10.27
C TRP A 171 -28.82 -4.28 10.65
N GLN A 172 -28.21 -5.05 9.73
CA GLN A 172 -27.82 -6.44 9.97
C GLN A 172 -26.89 -6.62 11.18
N LYS A 173 -26.04 -5.63 11.48
CA LYS A 173 -25.07 -5.69 12.58
C LYS A 173 -25.63 -5.15 13.90
N VAL A 174 -26.61 -4.26 13.86
CA VAL A 174 -27.34 -3.80 15.05
C VAL A 174 -28.24 -4.91 15.60
N ASP A 175 -28.95 -5.64 14.72
CA ASP A 175 -29.82 -6.74 15.13
C ASP A 175 -29.04 -7.94 15.68
N CYS A 176 -27.91 -8.28 15.06
CA CYS A 176 -27.10 -9.44 15.42
C CYS A 176 -25.61 -9.06 15.62
N PRO A 177 -25.27 -8.40 16.74
CA PRO A 177 -23.88 -7.99 17.00
C PRO A 177 -22.98 -9.17 17.39
N GLN A 178 -23.56 -10.29 17.82
CA GLN A 178 -22.82 -11.44 18.33
C GLN A 178 -22.96 -12.64 17.39
N SER A 179 -21.83 -13.20 16.97
CA SER A 179 -21.80 -14.42 16.15
C SER A 179 -20.87 -15.46 16.76
N PRO A 180 -21.29 -16.72 16.95
CA PRO A 180 -20.46 -17.76 17.56
C PRO A 180 -19.41 -18.36 16.60
N LYS A 181 -19.24 -17.86 15.36
CA LYS A 181 -18.40 -18.50 14.33
C LYS A 181 -16.91 -18.58 14.68
N ILE A 182 -16.32 -17.49 15.18
CA ILE A 182 -14.88 -17.40 15.49
C ILE A 182 -14.68 -16.78 16.87
N TYR A 183 -15.30 -15.62 17.11
CA TYR A 183 -15.32 -14.95 18.41
C TYR A 183 -16.54 -14.04 18.49
N ARG A 184 -16.99 -13.78 19.73
CA ARG A 184 -18.25 -13.08 20.04
C ARG A 184 -18.46 -11.82 19.19
N TYR A 185 -17.42 -11.00 19.03
CA TYR A 185 -17.46 -9.72 18.28
C TYR A 185 -16.66 -9.72 16.98
N TYR A 186 -16.18 -10.86 16.49
CA TYR A 186 -15.38 -10.90 15.27
C TYR A 186 -16.15 -10.41 14.04
N SER A 187 -17.41 -10.85 13.91
CA SER A 187 -18.28 -10.51 12.78
C SER A 187 -18.63 -9.01 12.72
N THR A 188 -18.68 -8.31 13.85
CA THR A 188 -18.88 -6.85 13.86
C THR A 188 -17.58 -6.13 13.52
N LEU A 189 -16.47 -6.50 14.18
CA LEU A 189 -15.16 -5.87 13.97
C LEU A 189 -14.66 -6.01 12.51
N SER A 190 -14.80 -7.18 11.89
CA SER A 190 -14.35 -7.41 10.51
C SER A 190 -15.16 -6.61 9.47
N TYR A 191 -16.40 -6.22 9.79
CA TYR A 191 -17.25 -5.39 8.91
C TYR A 191 -17.05 -3.89 9.09
N ILE A 192 -16.31 -3.43 10.12
CA ILE A 192 -16.05 -2.00 10.35
C ILE A 192 -15.46 -1.31 9.10
N PRO A 193 -14.44 -1.88 8.40
CA PRO A 193 -13.92 -1.24 7.20
C PRO A 193 -14.94 -1.14 6.07
N ILE A 194 -15.83 -2.14 5.93
CA ILE A 194 -16.89 -2.14 4.91
C ILE A 194 -17.87 -0.99 5.20
N ILE A 195 -18.33 -0.90 6.45
CA ILE A 195 -19.27 0.14 6.88
C ILE A 195 -18.61 1.52 6.73
N LEU A 196 -17.35 1.68 7.14
CA LEU A 196 -16.63 2.95 7.01
C LEU A 196 -16.51 3.40 5.54
N CYS A 197 -16.13 2.49 4.64
CA CYS A 197 -16.08 2.79 3.20
C CYS A 197 -17.46 3.12 2.62
N LEU A 198 -18.53 2.44 3.06
CA LEU A 198 -19.91 2.74 2.66
C LEU A 198 -20.39 4.09 3.17
N VAL A 199 -20.06 4.45 4.41
CA VAL A 199 -20.35 5.77 4.99
C VAL A 199 -19.63 6.86 4.19
N LEU A 200 -18.35 6.67 3.86
CA LEU A 200 -17.61 7.60 3.01
C LEU A 200 -18.28 7.78 1.63
N LEU A 201 -18.71 6.69 1.00
CA LEU A 201 -19.45 6.74 -0.28
C LEU A 201 -20.80 7.45 -0.13
N SER A 202 -21.52 7.20 0.97
CA SER A 202 -22.82 7.80 1.28
C SER A 202 -22.77 9.32 1.44
N LEU A 203 -21.61 9.86 1.82
CA LEU A 203 -21.35 11.30 1.90
C LEU A 203 -20.81 11.87 0.58
N TRP A 204 -20.01 11.09 -0.14
CA TRP A 204 -19.38 11.53 -1.39
C TRP A 204 -20.35 11.66 -2.57
N TYR A 205 -21.26 10.70 -2.78
CA TYR A 205 -22.21 10.80 -3.91
C TYR A 205 -23.14 12.02 -3.80
N PRO A 206 -23.72 12.35 -2.63
CA PRO A 206 -24.49 13.58 -2.47
C PRO A 206 -23.65 14.83 -2.71
N ALA A 207 -22.40 14.86 -2.23
CA ALA A 207 -21.51 16.00 -2.49
C ALA A 207 -21.23 16.19 -3.99
N LEU A 208 -21.05 15.10 -4.75
CA LEU A 208 -20.91 15.16 -6.21
C LEU A 208 -22.20 15.61 -6.90
N LEU A 209 -23.35 15.15 -6.41
CA LEU A 209 -24.67 15.57 -6.91
C LEU A 209 -24.89 17.07 -6.67
N ILE A 210 -24.61 17.58 -5.47
CA ILE A 210 -24.72 19.02 -5.14
C ILE A 210 -23.80 19.84 -6.05
N ARG A 211 -22.53 19.44 -6.20
CA ARG A 211 -21.59 20.11 -7.11
C ARG A 211 -22.06 20.12 -8.56
N SER A 212 -22.80 19.10 -8.99
CA SER A 212 -23.36 19.03 -10.35
C SER A 212 -24.48 20.05 -10.60
N PHE A 213 -25.12 20.56 -9.54
CA PHE A 213 -26.08 21.66 -9.62
C PHE A 213 -25.38 23.03 -9.63
N THR A 214 -24.24 23.16 -8.96
CA THR A 214 -23.50 24.42 -8.83
C THR A 214 -22.51 24.70 -9.98
N GLY A 215 -21.98 23.67 -10.65
CA GLY A 215 -20.69 23.76 -11.36
C GLY A 215 -20.69 23.90 -12.89
N GLN A 216 -21.66 24.54 -13.55
CA GLN A 216 -21.64 24.65 -15.02
C GLN A 216 -20.67 25.74 -15.57
N GLU A 217 -20.23 26.70 -14.74
CA GLU A 217 -19.22 27.72 -15.10
C GLU A 217 -17.77 27.30 -14.76
N GLU A 218 -17.53 26.41 -13.78
CA GLU A 218 -16.18 26.09 -13.28
C GLU A 218 -15.33 25.17 -14.17
N THR A 219 -15.88 24.60 -15.25
CA THR A 219 -15.15 23.58 -16.04
C THR A 219 -14.06 24.16 -16.94
N LEU A 220 -14.22 25.41 -17.41
CA LEU A 220 -13.25 26.06 -18.28
C LEU A 220 -12.08 26.64 -17.47
N ASP A 221 -12.38 27.30 -16.35
CA ASP A 221 -11.37 27.86 -15.43
C ASP A 221 -10.51 26.78 -14.77
N LYS A 222 -11.08 25.60 -14.48
CA LYS A 222 -10.31 24.44 -13.99
C LYS A 222 -9.36 23.88 -15.04
N GLU A 223 -9.67 23.96 -16.35
CA GLU A 223 -8.74 23.51 -17.40
C GLU A 223 -7.58 24.49 -17.61
N VAL A 224 -7.83 25.81 -17.49
CA VAL A 224 -6.79 26.85 -17.59
C VAL A 224 -5.88 26.85 -16.36
N MET A 225 -6.44 26.72 -15.15
CA MET A 225 -5.68 26.58 -13.89
C MET A 225 -4.82 25.30 -13.88
N LYS A 226 -5.28 24.21 -14.53
CA LYS A 226 -4.54 22.94 -14.66
C LYS A 226 -3.26 23.07 -15.48
N ILE A 227 -3.29 23.82 -16.58
CA ILE A 227 -2.11 24.06 -17.42
C ILE A 227 -1.09 24.91 -16.66
N HIS A 228 -1.56 25.93 -15.94
CA HIS A 228 -0.72 26.75 -15.07
C HIS A 228 -0.09 25.94 -13.93
N GLY A 229 -0.84 25.04 -13.28
CA GLY A 229 -0.33 24.18 -12.21
C GLY A 229 0.68 23.13 -12.68
N VAL A 230 0.52 22.56 -13.88
CA VAL A 230 1.51 21.65 -14.48
C VAL A 230 2.78 22.41 -14.90
N ALA A 231 2.64 23.59 -15.50
CA ALA A 231 3.77 24.44 -15.85
C ALA A 231 4.54 24.98 -14.63
N GLN A 232 3.84 25.42 -13.58
CA GLN A 232 4.46 25.83 -12.30
C GLN A 232 5.11 24.65 -11.57
N GLY A 233 4.50 23.46 -11.61
CA GLY A 233 5.07 22.24 -11.07
C GLY A 233 6.37 21.83 -11.77
N MET A 234 6.49 22.08 -13.07
CA MET A 234 7.72 21.86 -13.84
C MET A 234 8.81 22.87 -13.50
N VAL A 235 8.48 24.16 -13.37
CA VAL A 235 9.42 25.21 -12.94
C VAL A 235 9.92 24.99 -11.51
N ALA A 236 9.05 24.46 -10.63
CA ALA A 236 9.43 24.09 -9.26
C ALA A 236 10.31 22.83 -9.18
N TRP A 237 10.40 22.00 -10.23
CA TRP A 237 11.33 20.85 -10.26
C TRP A 237 12.77 21.26 -10.56
N GLU A 238 12.99 22.47 -11.07
CA GLU A 238 14.29 22.96 -11.52
C GLU A 238 15.06 23.74 -10.43
N ASN A 239 14.37 24.27 -9.41
CA ASN A 239 14.98 25.04 -8.31
C ASN A 239 14.63 24.50 -6.91
N PRO A 240 15.33 23.46 -6.40
CA PRO A 240 15.25 23.07 -4.99
C PRO A 240 16.08 23.96 -4.04
N SER A 241 16.81 24.96 -4.55
CA SER A 241 17.83 25.72 -3.83
C SER A 241 17.30 26.74 -2.82
N MET A 242 16.02 27.12 -2.87
CA MET A 242 15.45 28.16 -2.00
C MET A 242 14.86 27.65 -0.67
N ASP A 243 14.68 26.33 -0.50
CA ASP A 243 14.15 25.76 0.77
C ASP A 243 15.23 25.18 1.69
N LEU A 244 16.50 25.18 1.26
CA LEU A 244 17.60 24.58 2.02
C LEU A 244 18.19 25.52 3.08
N GLN A 245 17.95 26.84 3.00
CA GLN A 245 18.57 27.82 3.90
C GLN A 245 17.86 27.99 5.26
N CYS A 246 16.64 27.48 5.43
CA CYS A 246 15.91 27.63 6.71
C CYS A 246 16.27 26.57 7.77
N PHE A 247 16.97 25.48 7.39
CA PHE A 247 17.21 24.35 8.30
C PHE A 247 18.68 24.14 8.72
N GLN A 248 19.60 25.01 8.32
CA GLN A 248 21.03 24.87 8.64
C GLN A 248 21.41 25.35 10.06
N GLU A 249 20.45 25.89 10.82
CA GLU A 249 20.66 26.47 12.15
C GLU A 249 20.47 25.52 13.35
N LEU A 250 20.01 24.27 13.17
CA LEU A 250 19.91 23.30 14.28
C LEU A 250 20.88 22.11 14.11
N SER A 251 22.14 22.35 14.46
CA SER A 251 23.17 21.30 14.56
C SER A 251 23.05 20.51 15.87
N CYS A 252 22.70 19.21 15.75
CA CYS A 252 22.90 18.16 16.75
C CYS A 252 23.15 16.80 16.04
N PRO A 253 23.83 15.82 16.69
CA PRO A 253 24.71 14.88 16.00
C PRO A 253 24.02 13.83 15.11
N ALA A 254 24.66 13.61 13.96
CA ALA A 254 24.12 13.14 12.68
C ALA A 254 23.82 11.63 12.52
N ALA A 255 23.60 10.86 13.59
CA ALA A 255 23.45 9.39 13.46
C ALA A 255 22.00 8.88 13.48
N HIS A 256 21.07 9.57 14.15
CA HIS A 256 19.71 9.06 14.39
C HIS A 256 18.61 9.71 13.54
N LEU A 257 18.91 10.77 12.79
CA LEU A 257 17.89 11.60 12.13
C LEU A 257 17.65 11.29 10.64
N SER A 258 18.40 10.38 10.00
CA SER A 258 18.17 10.04 8.58
C SER A 258 16.89 9.22 8.36
N LEU A 259 16.37 8.56 9.40
CA LEU A 259 15.10 7.83 9.35
C LEU A 259 13.87 8.75 9.54
N LEU A 260 14.08 9.93 10.11
CA LEU A 260 13.02 10.91 10.45
C LEU A 260 13.06 12.16 9.56
N SER A 261 14.15 12.46 8.85
CA SER A 261 14.23 13.61 7.94
C SER A 261 13.33 13.46 6.69
N ASP A 262 12.95 12.22 6.36
CA ASP A 262 11.99 11.88 5.28
C ASP A 262 10.57 11.68 5.82
N THR A 263 10.09 12.59 6.68
CA THR A 263 8.73 12.50 7.20
C THR A 263 7.69 12.43 6.07
N PRO A 264 6.61 11.63 6.24
CA PRO A 264 5.44 11.63 5.35
C PRO A 264 4.67 12.96 5.37
N LEU A 265 5.14 13.99 6.08
CA LEU A 265 4.56 15.33 6.10
C LEU A 265 4.92 16.12 4.81
N ARG A 266 6.10 15.86 4.23
CA ARG A 266 6.54 16.46 2.94
C ARG A 266 5.75 15.90 1.73
N PHE A 267 4.92 14.88 1.97
CA PHE A 267 3.96 14.28 1.05
C PHE A 267 2.82 15.23 0.66
N CYS A 268 2.41 16.13 1.55
CA CYS A 268 1.22 16.97 1.33
C CYS A 268 1.50 18.24 0.51
N LEU A 269 2.77 18.67 0.41
CA LEU A 269 3.10 20.06 0.05
C LEU A 269 3.58 20.31 -1.39
N THR A 270 3.59 19.32 -2.27
CA THR A 270 4.20 19.51 -3.60
C THR A 270 3.31 18.92 -4.69
N GLY A 271 3.03 19.72 -5.74
CA GLY A 271 2.04 19.51 -6.81
C GLY A 271 2.19 18.26 -7.70
N PHE A 272 2.84 17.21 -7.21
CA PHE A 272 2.92 15.90 -7.82
C PHE A 272 1.67 15.08 -7.50
N ARG A 273 0.96 14.64 -8.55
CA ARG A 273 -0.24 13.84 -8.41
C ARG A 273 0.10 12.35 -8.52
N ILE A 274 -0.31 11.59 -7.50
CA ILE A 274 -0.06 10.15 -7.42
C ILE A 274 -1.04 9.38 -8.33
N PRO A 275 -0.57 8.34 -9.06
CA PRO A 275 -1.43 7.51 -9.91
C PRO A 275 -2.50 6.75 -9.11
N LEU A 276 -3.68 6.58 -9.71
CA LEU A 276 -4.85 5.97 -9.05
C LEU A 276 -4.56 4.53 -8.60
N LYS A 277 -3.84 3.75 -9.42
CA LYS A 277 -3.44 2.37 -9.10
C LYS A 277 -2.61 2.26 -7.84
N LEU A 278 -1.72 3.22 -7.57
CA LEU A 278 -0.93 3.24 -6.35
C LEU A 278 -1.79 3.56 -5.13
N VAL A 279 -2.69 4.55 -5.24
CA VAL A 279 -3.65 4.86 -4.17
C VAL A 279 -4.46 3.61 -3.83
N LEU A 280 -4.98 2.93 -4.85
CA LEU A 280 -5.72 1.69 -4.70
C LEU A 280 -4.93 0.65 -3.92
N SER A 281 -3.72 0.35 -4.40
CA SER A 281 -2.79 -0.61 -3.83
C SER A 281 -2.54 -0.38 -2.33
N ILE A 282 -2.23 0.86 -1.95
CA ILE A 282 -1.97 1.24 -0.55
C ILE A 282 -3.24 1.15 0.30
N THR A 283 -4.37 1.67 -0.19
CA THR A 283 -5.64 1.60 0.58
C THR A 283 -6.03 0.17 0.87
N THR A 284 -5.95 -0.72 -0.11
CA THR A 284 -6.23 -2.13 0.09
C THR A 284 -5.18 -2.82 0.98
N ALA A 285 -3.92 -2.40 0.94
CA ALA A 285 -2.87 -2.96 1.80
C ALA A 285 -3.05 -2.58 3.28
N VAL A 286 -3.48 -1.34 3.58
CA VAL A 286 -3.81 -0.92 4.95
C VAL A 286 -5.01 -1.70 5.48
N LEU A 287 -6.04 -1.90 4.64
CA LEU A 287 -7.19 -2.72 4.99
C LEU A 287 -6.80 -4.20 5.22
N ALA A 288 -5.86 -4.72 4.43
CA ALA A 288 -5.29 -6.04 4.61
C ALA A 288 -4.60 -6.20 5.98
N VAL A 289 -3.76 -5.23 6.35
CA VAL A 289 -3.10 -5.23 7.68
C VAL A 289 -4.13 -5.27 8.80
N TYR A 290 -5.20 -4.46 8.71
CA TYR A 290 -6.29 -4.48 9.70
C TYR A 290 -6.98 -5.85 9.79
N GLN A 291 -7.40 -6.42 8.66
CA GLN A 291 -8.14 -7.69 8.65
C GLN A 291 -7.29 -8.86 9.16
N VAL A 292 -6.03 -8.94 8.76
CA VAL A 292 -5.10 -10.00 9.20
C VAL A 292 -4.73 -9.82 10.66
N ALA A 293 -4.45 -8.59 11.12
CA ALA A 293 -4.16 -8.33 12.53
C ALA A 293 -5.34 -8.69 13.45
N LEU A 294 -6.56 -8.33 13.04
CA LEU A 294 -7.78 -8.71 13.76
C LEU A 294 -7.95 -10.23 13.82
N LEU A 295 -7.73 -10.93 12.70
CA LEU A 295 -7.82 -12.39 12.65
C LEU A 295 -6.78 -13.05 13.57
N LEU A 296 -5.53 -12.58 13.54
CA LEU A 296 -4.44 -13.07 14.38
C LEU A 296 -4.76 -12.89 15.88
N LEU A 297 -5.20 -11.69 16.26
CA LEU A 297 -5.59 -11.37 17.63
C LEU A 297 -6.70 -12.30 18.13
N VAL A 298 -7.75 -12.46 17.32
CA VAL A 298 -8.94 -13.21 17.68
C VAL A 298 -8.73 -14.73 17.63
N ALA A 299 -7.83 -15.24 16.80
CA ALA A 299 -7.53 -16.67 16.74
C ALA A 299 -6.59 -17.10 17.88
N VAL A 300 -5.58 -16.29 18.20
CA VAL A 300 -4.49 -16.70 19.10
C VAL A 300 -4.74 -16.31 20.56
N VAL A 301 -5.29 -15.12 20.83
CA VAL A 301 -5.49 -14.69 22.24
C VAL A 301 -6.49 -15.57 22.98
N PRO A 302 -7.68 -15.90 22.43
CA PRO A 302 -8.63 -16.78 23.12
C PRO A 302 -8.09 -18.20 23.31
N THR A 303 -7.34 -18.74 22.35
CA THR A 303 -6.75 -20.08 22.50
C THR A 303 -5.72 -20.12 23.63
N ILE A 304 -4.88 -19.09 23.76
CA ILE A 304 -3.96 -18.97 24.92
C ILE A 304 -4.74 -18.83 26.23
N GLN A 305 -5.85 -18.09 26.26
CA GLN A 305 -6.70 -17.95 27.45
C GLN A 305 -7.40 -19.26 27.84
N ILE A 306 -7.87 -20.05 26.87
CA ILE A 306 -8.49 -21.36 27.12
C ILE A 306 -7.45 -22.33 27.69
N VAL A 307 -6.26 -22.39 27.08
CA VAL A 307 -5.14 -23.21 27.59
C VAL A 307 -4.81 -22.79 29.02
N ARG A 308 -4.78 -21.48 29.31
CA ARG A 308 -4.56 -20.96 30.66
C ARG A 308 -5.65 -21.38 31.65
N ALA A 309 -6.92 -21.30 31.26
CA ALA A 309 -8.03 -21.70 32.13
C ALA A 309 -8.03 -23.21 32.40
N GLY A 310 -7.58 -24.01 31.42
CA GLY A 310 -7.44 -25.47 31.55
C GLY A 310 -6.23 -25.93 32.36
N MET A 311 -5.23 -25.07 32.63
CA MET A 311 -4.09 -25.41 33.50
C MET A 311 -4.48 -25.35 34.98
N THR A 312 -5.21 -26.36 35.45
CA THR A 312 -5.47 -26.57 36.88
C THR A 312 -4.21 -27.07 37.59
N LYS A 313 -4.13 -26.84 38.92
CA LYS A 313 -2.97 -27.24 39.73
C LYS A 313 -2.63 -28.73 39.58
N ASP A 314 -3.65 -29.57 39.45
CA ASP A 314 -3.51 -31.02 39.32
C ASP A 314 -2.89 -31.43 37.98
N ILE A 315 -3.26 -30.75 36.88
CA ILE A 315 -2.67 -30.97 35.55
C ILE A 315 -1.22 -30.49 35.52
N VAL A 316 -0.91 -29.38 36.18
CA VAL A 316 0.46 -28.88 36.30
C VAL A 316 1.34 -29.87 37.08
N ILE A 317 0.84 -30.41 38.19
CA ILE A 317 1.54 -31.45 38.97
C ILE A 317 1.78 -32.71 38.13
N LEU A 318 0.77 -33.13 37.35
CA LEU A 318 0.89 -34.26 36.43
C LEU A 318 1.93 -34.00 35.33
N LEU A 319 1.97 -32.80 34.73
CA LEU A 319 3.00 -32.42 33.75
C LEU A 319 4.41 -32.40 34.33
N VAL A 320 4.56 -31.95 35.58
CA VAL A 320 5.84 -32.00 36.32
C VAL A 320 6.24 -33.47 36.54
N GLN A 321 5.29 -34.33 36.89
CA GLN A 321 5.52 -35.77 37.09
C GLN A 321 5.86 -36.52 35.80
N PHE A 322 5.36 -36.07 34.65
CA PHE A 322 5.77 -36.54 33.32
C PHE A 322 7.12 -35.98 32.84
N GLY A 323 7.78 -35.12 33.64
CA GLY A 323 9.11 -34.59 33.33
C GLY A 323 9.11 -33.46 32.27
N LEU A 324 7.95 -32.87 31.97
CA LEU A 324 7.84 -31.78 30.99
C LEU A 324 8.12 -30.38 31.59
N VAL A 325 8.18 -30.26 32.92
CA VAL A 325 8.45 -28.99 33.64
C VAL A 325 9.50 -29.22 34.74
N PRO A 326 10.60 -28.44 34.77
CA PRO A 326 11.64 -28.55 35.80
C PRO A 326 11.09 -28.29 37.21
N SER A 327 11.34 -29.25 38.09
CA SER A 327 10.98 -29.27 39.50
C SER A 327 11.96 -28.42 40.31
N GLU A 328 11.60 -27.20 40.68
CA GLU A 328 12.29 -26.54 41.82
C GLU A 328 11.41 -25.56 42.64
N SER A 329 10.23 -25.15 42.16
CA SER A 329 9.21 -24.59 43.07
C SER A 329 7.78 -24.71 42.51
N PRO A 330 6.80 -25.17 43.30
CA PRO A 330 5.40 -25.34 42.85
C PRO A 330 4.63 -24.02 42.67
N ALA A 331 5.30 -22.86 42.72
CA ALA A 331 4.65 -21.56 42.78
C ALA A 331 4.56 -20.81 41.44
N VAL A 332 5.34 -21.14 40.41
CA VAL A 332 5.27 -20.44 39.12
C VAL A 332 5.53 -21.39 37.95
N PRO A 333 4.57 -21.66 37.05
CA PRO A 333 4.87 -22.39 35.83
C PRO A 333 5.94 -21.63 35.02
N VAL A 334 6.94 -22.36 34.53
CA VAL A 334 8.18 -21.89 33.87
C VAL A 334 7.93 -20.97 32.66
N VAL A 335 6.71 -20.94 32.12
CA VAL A 335 6.20 -19.84 31.31
C VAL A 335 4.89 -19.41 31.95
N SER A 336 4.87 -18.24 32.61
CA SER A 336 3.59 -17.70 33.05
C SER A 336 2.75 -17.44 31.78
N PRO A 337 1.54 -18.01 31.66
CA PRO A 337 0.69 -17.79 30.47
C PRO A 337 0.33 -16.31 30.29
N HIS A 338 0.52 -15.51 31.34
CA HIS A 338 0.47 -14.05 31.30
C HIS A 338 1.55 -13.43 30.42
N SER A 339 2.81 -13.85 30.59
CA SER A 339 3.95 -13.29 29.84
C SER A 339 3.82 -13.56 28.35
N SER A 340 3.41 -14.78 27.96
CA SER A 340 3.27 -15.15 26.54
C SER A 340 2.16 -14.37 25.83
N THR A 341 1.04 -14.11 26.50
CA THR A 341 -0.06 -13.29 25.95
C THR A 341 0.39 -11.85 25.71
N VAL A 342 1.10 -11.26 26.68
CA VAL A 342 1.63 -9.89 26.56
C VAL A 342 2.66 -9.81 25.44
N CYS A 343 3.59 -10.79 25.35
CA CYS A 343 4.57 -10.87 24.27
C CYS A 343 3.90 -10.90 22.88
N TYR A 344 2.86 -11.71 22.72
CA TYR A 344 2.13 -11.83 21.45
C TYR A 344 1.46 -10.52 21.03
N ILE A 345 0.81 -9.83 21.97
CA ILE A 345 0.14 -8.56 21.69
C ILE A 345 1.19 -7.48 21.36
N CYS A 346 2.26 -7.38 22.15
CA CYS A 346 3.35 -6.43 21.89
C CYS A 346 4.01 -6.66 20.53
N SER A 347 4.28 -7.92 20.16
CA SER A 347 4.85 -8.25 18.86
C SER A 347 3.89 -7.90 17.72
N LEU A 348 2.58 -8.15 17.89
CA LEU A 348 1.57 -7.83 16.88
C LEU A 348 1.45 -6.32 16.64
N VAL A 349 1.44 -5.53 17.71
CA VAL A 349 1.44 -4.06 17.62
C VAL A 349 2.70 -3.58 16.91
N LEU A 350 3.87 -4.12 17.25
CA LEU A 350 5.13 -3.77 16.59
C LEU A 350 5.12 -4.13 15.09
N CYS A 351 4.62 -5.32 14.71
CA CYS A 351 4.45 -5.71 13.32
C CYS A 351 3.50 -4.77 12.57
N CYS A 352 2.37 -4.40 13.16
CA CYS A 352 1.41 -3.48 12.53
C CYS A 352 2.02 -2.09 12.32
N LEU A 353 2.73 -1.56 13.32
CA LEU A 353 3.41 -0.27 13.20
C LEU A 353 4.52 -0.32 12.13
N LEU A 354 5.31 -1.39 12.10
CA LEU A 354 6.38 -1.57 11.14
C LEU A 354 5.83 -1.70 9.71
N THR A 355 4.84 -2.57 9.47
CA THR A 355 4.21 -2.71 8.15
C THR A 355 3.61 -1.39 7.66
N CYS A 356 2.90 -0.65 8.53
CA CYS A 356 2.38 0.68 8.19
C CYS A 356 3.50 1.67 7.84
N ALA A 357 4.59 1.70 8.61
CA ALA A 357 5.76 2.55 8.32
C ALA A 357 6.41 2.17 6.98
N MET A 358 6.54 0.88 6.69
CA MET A 358 7.10 0.38 5.42
C MET A 358 6.20 0.71 4.23
N LEU A 359 4.88 0.62 4.37
CA LEU A 359 3.91 1.04 3.34
C LEU A 359 4.00 2.56 3.08
N LEU A 360 4.12 3.39 4.12
CA LEU A 360 4.35 4.83 3.96
C LEU A 360 5.67 5.12 3.26
N ARG A 361 6.74 4.38 3.58
CA ARG A 361 8.03 4.50 2.89
C ARG A 361 7.92 4.14 1.40
N THR A 362 7.20 3.07 1.04
CA THR A 362 7.01 2.69 -0.37
C THR A 362 6.36 3.81 -1.19
N LEU A 363 5.45 4.57 -0.57
CA LEU A 363 4.78 5.68 -1.22
C LEU A 363 5.74 6.83 -1.55
N VAL A 364 6.65 7.14 -0.63
CA VAL A 364 7.70 8.15 -0.84
C VAL A 364 8.69 7.69 -1.91
N MET A 365 9.15 6.44 -1.83
CA MET A 365 10.07 5.87 -2.82
C MET A 365 9.44 5.80 -4.21
N HIS A 366 8.19 5.37 -4.32
CA HIS A 366 7.49 5.32 -5.59
C HIS A 366 7.39 6.69 -6.25
N ARG A 367 7.13 7.73 -5.48
CA ARG A 367 7.11 9.11 -5.97
C ARG A 367 8.47 9.53 -6.53
N ASN A 368 9.54 9.24 -5.82
CA ASN A 368 10.89 9.60 -6.24
C ASN A 368 11.29 8.82 -7.51
N ASN A 369 11.02 7.52 -7.55
CA ASN A 369 11.27 6.68 -8.72
C ASN A 369 10.48 7.16 -9.94
N LEU A 370 9.20 7.52 -9.76
CA LEU A 370 8.37 8.00 -10.85
C LEU A 370 8.85 9.36 -11.39
N LYS A 371 9.30 10.27 -10.52
CA LYS A 371 9.94 11.54 -10.93
C LYS A 371 11.24 11.32 -11.69
N ALA A 372 12.12 10.45 -11.19
CA ALA A 372 13.38 10.11 -11.86
C ALA A 372 13.13 9.53 -13.26
N LEU A 373 12.10 8.67 -13.40
CA LEU A 373 11.70 8.14 -14.70
C LEU A 373 11.12 9.21 -15.64
N TYR A 374 10.37 10.20 -15.14
CA TYR A 374 9.91 11.32 -15.95
C TYR A 374 11.06 12.22 -16.44
N GLN A 375 12.15 12.32 -15.67
CA GLN A 375 13.37 13.03 -16.08
C GLN A 375 14.23 12.22 -17.06
N GLY A 376 13.91 10.94 -17.30
CA GLY A 376 14.71 10.05 -18.13
C GLY A 376 15.94 9.46 -17.41
N ALA A 377 16.03 9.62 -16.08
CA ALA A 377 17.07 9.03 -15.24
C ALA A 377 16.78 7.54 -14.99
N VAL A 378 16.79 6.74 -16.06
CA VAL A 378 16.42 5.32 -16.06
C VAL A 378 17.38 4.47 -15.21
N LEU A 379 18.66 4.85 -15.15
CA LEU A 379 19.71 4.12 -14.42
C LEU A 379 19.62 4.30 -12.89
N ASP A 380 18.99 5.38 -12.42
CA ASP A 380 18.78 5.63 -10.99
C ASP A 380 17.69 4.72 -10.42
N VAL A 381 16.78 4.24 -11.27
CA VAL A 381 15.64 3.40 -10.88
C VAL A 381 15.83 1.94 -11.29
N PHE A 382 16.36 1.69 -12.49
CA PHE A 382 16.62 0.35 -12.99
C PHE A 382 18.12 0.12 -13.12
N TYR A 383 18.59 -1.03 -12.64
CA TYR A 383 20.01 -1.40 -12.79
C TYR A 383 20.46 -1.45 -14.26
N LYS A 384 19.58 -1.88 -15.16
CA LYS A 384 19.83 -1.95 -16.60
C LYS A 384 18.94 -0.94 -17.32
N ALA A 385 19.50 -0.29 -18.34
CA ALA A 385 18.75 0.57 -19.25
C ALA A 385 17.62 -0.23 -19.90
N HIS A 386 16.39 0.00 -19.43
CA HIS A 386 15.19 -0.60 -20.00
C HIS A 386 14.59 0.38 -21.01
N ILE A 387 14.19 -0.13 -22.16
CA ILE A 387 13.40 0.65 -23.12
C ILE A 387 11.97 0.73 -22.57
N LEU A 388 11.46 1.94 -22.28
CA LEU A 388 10.10 2.20 -21.74
C LEU A 388 8.97 1.96 -22.76
N ARG A 389 8.97 0.80 -23.41
CA ARG A 389 7.90 0.35 -24.31
C ARG A 389 6.91 -0.59 -23.62
N PRO A 390 5.60 -0.45 -23.88
CA PRO A 390 4.61 -1.38 -23.37
C PRO A 390 4.85 -2.77 -23.96
N SER A 391 4.82 -3.80 -23.12
CA SER A 391 4.94 -5.21 -23.54
C SER A 391 3.78 -6.03 -22.96
N ARG A 392 3.51 -7.21 -23.53
CA ARG A 392 2.43 -8.10 -23.06
C ARG A 392 2.58 -8.43 -21.58
N GLN A 393 3.77 -8.84 -21.17
CA GLN A 393 4.10 -9.14 -19.77
C GLN A 393 3.94 -7.92 -18.87
N ALA A 394 4.32 -6.72 -19.36
CA ALA A 394 4.16 -5.51 -18.58
C ALA A 394 2.68 -5.22 -18.26
N ILE A 395 1.79 -5.44 -19.23
CA ILE A 395 0.34 -5.19 -19.07
C ILE A 395 -0.24 -6.12 -18.01
N VAL A 396 0.13 -7.40 -18.03
CA VAL A 396 -0.30 -8.38 -17.02
C VAL A 396 0.15 -7.95 -15.62
N CYS A 397 1.41 -7.52 -15.48
CA CYS A 397 1.96 -7.03 -14.20
C CYS A 397 1.26 -5.76 -13.71
N TRP A 398 0.93 -4.84 -14.61
CA TRP A 398 0.19 -3.61 -14.27
C TRP A 398 -1.25 -3.91 -13.81
N MET A 399 -1.89 -4.93 -14.39
CA MET A 399 -3.21 -5.39 -13.93
C MET A 399 -3.14 -5.96 -12.52
N SER A 400 -2.11 -6.76 -12.21
CA SER A 400 -1.97 -7.48 -10.94
C SER A 400 -1.34 -6.68 -9.80
N PHE A 401 -0.67 -5.55 -10.07
CA PHE A 401 0.11 -4.78 -9.09
C PHE A 401 -0.59 -4.56 -7.73
N ALA A 402 -1.82 -4.04 -7.72
CA ALA A 402 -2.55 -3.77 -6.47
C ALA A 402 -2.88 -5.06 -5.68
N ALA A 403 -3.18 -6.15 -6.38
CA ALA A 403 -3.44 -7.45 -5.75
C ALA A 403 -2.15 -8.07 -5.19
N PHE A 404 -1.01 -7.87 -5.87
CA PHE A 404 0.28 -8.34 -5.36
C PHE A 404 0.66 -7.59 -4.09
N GLN A 405 0.60 -6.25 -4.09
CA GLN A 405 0.94 -5.45 -2.90
C GLN A 405 0.14 -5.86 -1.66
N THR A 406 -1.17 -6.12 -1.85
CA THR A 406 -2.06 -6.56 -0.75
C THR A 406 -1.72 -7.95 -0.26
N ALA A 407 -1.44 -8.89 -1.16
CA ALA A 407 -1.05 -10.25 -0.80
C ALA A 407 0.29 -10.28 -0.05
N PHE A 408 1.30 -9.54 -0.52
CA PHE A 408 2.60 -9.43 0.16
C PHE A 408 2.49 -8.70 1.50
N ALA A 409 1.59 -7.73 1.65
CA ALA A 409 1.30 -7.10 2.95
C ALA A 409 0.68 -8.11 3.94
N CYS A 410 -0.28 -8.95 3.49
CA CYS A 410 -0.86 -10.00 4.33
C CYS A 410 0.19 -11.02 4.78
N LEU A 411 0.95 -11.56 3.81
CA LEU A 411 1.94 -12.60 4.06
C LEU A 411 3.12 -12.05 4.88
N GLY A 412 3.55 -10.82 4.60
CA GLY A 412 4.57 -10.12 5.37
C GLY A 412 4.17 -9.96 6.82
N LEU A 413 2.93 -9.54 7.12
CA LEU A 413 2.46 -9.42 8.49
C LEU A 413 2.47 -10.77 9.23
N LEU A 414 2.06 -11.86 8.57
CA LEU A 414 2.10 -13.21 9.13
C LEU A 414 3.53 -13.64 9.48
N ILE A 415 4.46 -13.50 8.53
CA ILE A 415 5.87 -13.88 8.72
C ILE A 415 6.51 -13.02 9.81
N GLN A 416 6.33 -11.71 9.75
CA GLN A 416 6.84 -10.79 10.76
C GLN A 416 6.29 -11.11 12.16
N GLN A 417 5.00 -11.44 12.28
CA GLN A 417 4.40 -11.80 13.56
C GLN A 417 5.02 -13.07 14.14
N VAL A 418 5.26 -14.10 13.33
CA VAL A 418 5.92 -15.33 13.79
C VAL A 418 7.34 -15.03 14.29
N ILE A 419 8.12 -14.28 13.52
CA ILE A 419 9.51 -13.95 13.86
C ILE A 419 9.55 -13.08 15.14
N PHE A 420 8.81 -11.98 15.19
CA PHE A 420 8.83 -11.09 16.36
C PHE A 420 8.22 -11.74 17.59
N PHE A 421 7.23 -12.63 17.45
CA PHE A 421 6.72 -13.40 18.57
C PHE A 421 7.80 -14.30 19.16
N ILE A 422 8.50 -15.10 18.34
CA ILE A 422 9.59 -15.97 18.80
C ILE A 422 10.72 -15.13 19.43
N CYS A 423 11.11 -14.01 18.82
CA CYS A 423 12.11 -13.11 19.37
C CYS A 423 11.67 -12.50 20.71
N SER A 424 10.41 -12.08 20.85
CA SER A 424 9.88 -11.49 22.08
C SER A 424 9.81 -12.51 23.23
N VAL A 425 9.39 -13.75 22.94
CA VAL A 425 9.39 -14.85 23.92
C VAL A 425 10.81 -15.21 24.32
N GLY A 426 11.73 -15.33 23.36
CA GLY A 426 13.15 -15.56 23.64
C GLY A 426 13.76 -14.45 24.49
N PHE A 427 13.47 -13.18 24.18
CA PHE A 427 13.96 -12.04 24.95
C PHE A 427 13.41 -12.01 26.38
N THR A 428 12.11 -12.24 26.56
CA THR A 428 11.51 -12.25 27.90
C THR A 428 12.02 -13.40 28.75
N PHE A 429 12.21 -14.58 28.16
CA PHE A 429 12.73 -15.74 28.87
C PHE A 429 14.22 -15.62 29.22
N LEU A 430 15.05 -15.16 28.28
CA LEU A 430 16.50 -15.10 28.46
C LEU A 430 16.99 -13.88 29.24
N PHE A 431 16.25 -12.76 29.21
CA PHE A 431 16.69 -11.52 29.85
C PHE A 431 15.73 -11.04 30.94
N ILE A 432 14.44 -10.84 30.64
CA ILE A 432 13.49 -10.18 31.56
C ILE A 432 13.24 -11.01 32.83
N ILE A 433 12.94 -12.30 32.69
CA ILE A 433 12.64 -13.18 33.84
C ILE A 433 13.88 -13.32 34.77
N PRO A 434 15.10 -13.61 34.26
CA PRO A 434 16.30 -13.65 35.10
C PRO A 434 16.60 -12.32 35.81
N LEU A 435 16.40 -11.18 35.14
CA LEU A 435 16.62 -9.85 35.73
C LEU A 435 15.66 -9.56 36.89
N GLN A 436 14.41 -10.01 36.80
CA GLN A 436 13.39 -9.72 37.80
C GLN A 436 13.40 -10.71 38.98
N SER A 437 13.63 -12.00 38.72
CA SER A 437 13.49 -13.07 39.73
C SER A 437 14.81 -13.70 40.18
N GLY A 438 15.93 -13.41 39.50
CA GLY A 438 17.25 -13.95 39.85
C GLY A 438 17.41 -15.47 39.64
N THR A 439 16.39 -16.17 39.17
CA THR A 439 16.29 -17.63 39.17
C THR A 439 16.90 -18.32 37.94
N ASN A 440 17.05 -17.63 36.80
CA ASN A 440 17.56 -18.21 35.54
C ASN A 440 18.87 -17.56 35.08
N THR A 441 19.91 -17.64 35.89
CA THR A 441 21.22 -17.02 35.61
C THR A 441 22.09 -17.80 34.61
N TYR A 442 21.61 -18.86 33.96
CA TYR A 442 22.42 -19.68 33.05
C TYR A 442 23.09 -18.86 31.94
N LEU A 443 22.35 -17.98 31.26
CA LEU A 443 22.91 -17.13 30.20
C LEU A 443 23.91 -16.12 30.77
N PHE A 444 23.58 -15.49 31.90
CA PHE A 444 24.49 -14.57 32.60
C PHE A 444 25.76 -15.27 33.10
N LYS A 445 25.68 -16.52 33.55
CA LYS A 445 26.82 -17.34 33.98
C LYS A 445 27.70 -17.74 32.81
N ILE A 446 27.13 -18.07 31.66
CA ILE A 446 27.89 -18.30 30.42
C ILE A 446 28.63 -17.02 30.00
N ILE A 447 27.95 -15.87 30.01
CA ILE A 447 28.56 -14.58 29.67
C ILE A 447 29.70 -14.24 30.66
N GLN A 448 29.45 -14.43 31.96
CA GLN A 448 30.44 -14.19 33.01
C GLN A 448 31.62 -15.18 32.94
N ASN A 449 31.45 -16.38 32.43
CA ASN A 449 32.57 -17.31 32.23
C ASN A 449 33.36 -16.99 30.96
N MET A 450 32.71 -16.44 29.94
CA MET A 450 33.30 -16.20 28.61
C MET A 450 33.84 -14.78 28.41
N TRP A 451 33.76 -13.88 29.39
CA TRP A 451 34.22 -12.49 29.23
C TRP A 451 35.68 -12.34 28.75
N PRO A 452 36.67 -13.17 29.15
CA PRO A 452 38.04 -13.01 28.67
C PRO A 452 38.14 -13.38 27.19
N PHE A 453 37.36 -14.38 26.74
CA PHE A 453 37.28 -14.79 25.34
C PHE A 453 36.72 -13.67 24.46
N TRP A 454 35.62 -13.03 24.87
CA TRP A 454 35.07 -11.90 24.12
C TRP A 454 36.02 -10.70 24.11
N LEU A 455 36.71 -10.45 25.23
CA LEU A 455 37.69 -9.38 25.34
C LEU A 455 38.88 -9.60 24.38
N THR A 456 39.43 -10.81 24.27
CA THR A 456 40.57 -11.08 23.37
C THR A 456 40.19 -10.85 21.91
N LEU A 457 38.97 -11.22 21.50
CA LEU A 457 38.47 -10.95 20.15
C LEU A 457 38.37 -9.45 19.86
N VAL A 458 37.80 -8.68 20.80
CA VAL A 458 37.67 -7.22 20.66
C VAL A 458 39.05 -6.54 20.62
N VAL A 459 39.95 -6.92 21.54
CA VAL A 459 41.31 -6.37 21.59
C VAL A 459 42.07 -6.69 20.31
N ALA A 460 41.96 -7.91 19.76
CA ALA A 460 42.62 -8.27 18.51
C ALA A 460 42.16 -7.41 17.33
N VAL A 461 40.86 -7.14 17.21
CA VAL A 461 40.31 -6.25 16.16
C VAL A 461 40.79 -4.81 16.35
N ILE A 462 40.83 -4.31 17.59
CA ILE A 462 41.35 -2.97 17.90
C ILE A 462 42.84 -2.88 17.53
N VAL A 463 43.65 -3.87 17.93
CA VAL A 463 45.09 -3.92 17.62
C VAL A 463 45.32 -4.00 16.10
N GLN A 464 44.51 -4.76 15.36
CA GLN A 464 44.59 -4.80 13.89
C GLN A 464 44.30 -3.43 13.26
N ASN A 465 43.23 -2.76 13.69
CA ASN A 465 42.88 -1.42 13.18
C ASN A 465 43.95 -0.39 13.56
N LEU A 466 44.51 -0.48 14.76
CA LEU A 466 45.57 0.40 15.24
C LEU A 466 46.86 0.18 14.44
N ALA A 467 47.30 -1.07 14.29
CA ALA A 467 48.48 -1.42 13.50
C ALA A 467 48.31 -1.02 12.03
N ALA A 468 47.12 -1.21 11.46
CA ALA A 468 46.79 -0.73 10.12
C ALA A 468 46.94 0.79 10.00
N HIS A 469 46.44 1.56 10.97
CA HIS A 469 46.47 3.01 10.91
C HIS A 469 47.86 3.62 11.17
N TYR A 470 48.62 3.05 12.12
CA TYR A 470 49.88 3.63 12.59
C TYR A 470 51.14 3.02 11.98
N GLN A 471 51.13 1.73 11.60
CA GLN A 471 52.34 1.01 11.18
C GLN A 471 52.34 0.57 9.72
N PHE A 472 51.16 0.28 9.14
CA PHE A 472 51.08 -0.29 7.79
C PHE A 472 50.61 0.69 6.71
N LEU A 473 50.01 1.81 7.07
CA LEU A 473 49.43 2.76 6.11
C LEU A 473 50.10 4.13 6.24
N GLU A 474 50.78 4.57 5.19
CA GLU A 474 51.40 5.90 5.16
C GLU A 474 50.36 6.96 4.77
N GLN A 475 50.27 8.03 5.56
CA GLN A 475 49.28 9.10 5.38
C GLN A 475 49.79 10.20 4.44
N HIS A 476 50.13 9.85 3.19
CA HIS A 476 50.32 10.88 2.16
C HIS A 476 48.95 11.33 1.63
N PRO A 477 48.70 12.65 1.49
CA PRO A 477 47.36 13.19 1.19
C PRO A 477 46.79 12.78 -0.17
N LEU A 478 47.60 12.21 -1.07
CA LEU A 478 47.20 11.84 -2.43
C LEU A 478 47.27 10.33 -2.73
N ARG A 479 48.02 9.54 -1.94
CA ARG A 479 48.09 8.06 -2.07
C ARG A 479 48.38 7.41 -0.72
N LYS A 480 47.48 6.53 -0.28
CA LYS A 480 47.72 5.64 0.86
C LYS A 480 48.53 4.44 0.37
N GLU A 481 49.82 4.40 0.69
CA GLU A 481 50.71 3.30 0.33
C GLU A 481 50.96 2.38 1.53
N LEU A 482 51.16 1.08 1.24
CA LEU A 482 51.37 0.06 2.26
C LEU A 482 52.86 0.02 2.65
N THR A 483 53.17 0.43 3.87
CA THR A 483 54.53 0.37 4.42
C THR A 483 54.75 -0.91 5.21
N ASN A 484 56.01 -1.34 5.27
CA ASN A 484 56.46 -2.50 6.06
C ASN A 484 55.70 -3.83 5.81
N ARG A 485 55.68 -4.27 4.54
CA ARG A 485 55.00 -5.49 4.10
C ARG A 485 55.40 -6.76 4.88
N ARG A 486 56.65 -6.87 5.33
CA ARG A 486 57.12 -8.04 6.10
C ARG A 486 56.43 -8.14 7.46
N ALA A 487 56.32 -7.04 8.19
CA ALA A 487 55.61 -7.02 9.48
C ALA A 487 54.11 -7.33 9.28
N LEU A 488 53.49 -6.82 8.21
CA LEU A 488 52.10 -7.11 7.89
C LEU A 488 51.87 -8.61 7.66
N TYR A 489 52.76 -9.30 6.94
CA TYR A 489 52.64 -10.76 6.74
C TYR A 489 52.78 -11.54 8.04
N ILE A 490 53.73 -11.18 8.90
CA ILE A 490 53.94 -11.84 10.21
C ILE A 490 52.71 -11.65 11.10
N VAL A 491 52.22 -10.41 11.24
CA VAL A 491 51.05 -10.10 12.06
C VAL A 491 49.79 -10.79 11.53
N THR A 492 49.61 -10.84 10.21
CA THR A 492 48.47 -11.54 9.59
C THR A 492 48.52 -13.04 9.86
N TYR A 493 49.70 -13.67 9.79
CA TYR A 493 49.87 -15.09 10.09
C TYR A 493 49.59 -15.40 11.57
N LEU A 494 50.14 -14.61 12.50
CA LEU A 494 49.92 -14.80 13.94
C LEU A 494 48.45 -14.60 14.34
N LEU A 495 47.76 -13.65 13.72
CA LEU A 495 46.35 -13.36 14.03
C LEU A 495 45.36 -14.24 13.27
N PHE A 496 45.82 -15.15 12.40
CA PHE A 496 44.95 -16.00 11.58
C PHE A 496 43.92 -16.80 12.41
N PRO A 497 44.29 -17.51 13.50
CA PRO A 497 43.31 -18.28 14.28
C PRO A 497 42.24 -17.40 14.95
N ILE A 498 42.64 -16.21 15.41
CA ILE A 498 41.72 -15.23 16.01
C ILE A 498 40.76 -14.69 14.94
N ASN A 499 41.27 -14.40 13.74
CA ASN A 499 40.45 -13.94 12.62
C ASN A 499 39.47 -14.99 12.11
N VAL A 500 39.78 -16.29 12.21
CA VAL A 500 38.81 -17.36 11.93
C VAL A 500 37.63 -17.28 12.91
N LEU A 501 37.88 -17.06 14.20
CA LEU A 501 36.82 -16.90 15.21
C LEU A 501 35.98 -15.64 14.97
N VAL A 502 36.62 -14.50 14.68
CA VAL A 502 35.92 -13.26 14.29
C VAL A 502 35.10 -13.49 13.02
N GLY A 503 35.62 -14.26 12.07
CA GLY A 503 34.93 -14.65 10.83
C GLY A 503 33.66 -15.47 11.09
N VAL A 504 33.68 -16.40 12.06
CA VAL A 504 32.48 -17.15 12.48
C VAL A 504 31.41 -16.20 13.04
N LEU A 505 31.81 -15.25 13.91
CA LEU A 505 30.90 -14.25 14.46
C LEU A 505 30.31 -13.34 13.36
N ALA A 506 31.13 -12.89 12.43
CA ALA A 506 30.68 -12.12 11.28
C ALA A 506 29.74 -12.93 10.37
N GLY A 507 29.97 -14.23 10.23
CA GLY A 507 29.09 -15.15 9.52
C GLY A 507 27.71 -15.28 10.16
N VAL A 508 27.66 -15.48 11.49
CA VAL A 508 26.39 -15.50 12.26
C VAL A 508 25.69 -14.15 12.15
N TRP A 509 26.41 -13.04 12.32
CA TRP A 509 25.86 -11.69 12.18
C TRP A 509 25.29 -11.43 10.78
N ARG A 510 25.97 -11.88 9.72
CA ARG A 510 25.49 -11.80 8.33
C ARG A 510 24.16 -12.54 8.14
N MET A 511 24.02 -13.72 8.74
CA MET A 511 22.76 -14.48 8.69
C MET A 511 21.63 -13.74 9.42
N VAL A 512 21.91 -13.22 10.62
CA VAL A 512 20.92 -12.48 11.43
C VAL A 512 20.46 -11.21 10.72
N ILE A 513 21.38 -10.37 10.26
CA ILE A 513 21.03 -9.10 9.63
C ILE A 513 20.31 -9.30 8.29
N SER A 514 20.70 -10.32 7.52
CA SER A 514 20.02 -10.67 6.26
C SER A 514 18.60 -11.20 6.51
N GLY A 515 18.42 -12.04 7.53
CA GLY A 515 17.10 -12.55 7.92
C GLY A 515 16.17 -11.44 8.39
N LEU A 516 16.65 -10.56 9.27
CA LEU A 516 15.89 -9.40 9.76
C LEU A 516 15.57 -8.43 8.62
N TYR A 517 16.54 -8.10 7.77
CA TYR A 517 16.32 -7.21 6.63
C TYR A 517 15.23 -7.73 5.70
N ASN A 518 15.29 -9.02 5.34
CA ASN A 518 14.30 -9.66 4.48
C ASN A 518 12.91 -9.72 5.14
N ALA A 519 12.83 -10.01 6.44
CA ALA A 519 11.56 -10.04 7.16
C ALA A 519 10.89 -8.64 7.19
N VAL A 520 11.66 -7.58 7.45
CA VAL A 520 11.16 -6.20 7.50
C VAL A 520 10.71 -5.70 6.12
N HIS A 521 11.46 -6.00 5.07
CA HIS A 521 11.18 -5.51 3.70
C HIS A 521 10.25 -6.44 2.90
N PHE A 522 9.81 -7.57 3.44
CA PHE A 522 8.98 -8.55 2.72
C PHE A 522 7.67 -7.98 2.17
N SER A 523 7.05 -7.01 2.86
CA SER A 523 5.80 -6.39 2.41
C SER A 523 5.98 -5.34 1.31
N GLN A 524 7.22 -5.06 0.90
CA GLN A 524 7.55 -4.04 -0.09
C GLN A 524 7.75 -4.66 -1.47
N LEU A 525 7.31 -3.96 -2.52
CA LEU A 525 7.49 -4.36 -3.91
C LEU A 525 8.53 -3.49 -4.64
N ASP A 526 8.90 -2.35 -4.06
CA ASP A 526 9.82 -1.38 -4.66
C ASP A 526 11.31 -1.78 -4.51
N ILE A 527 11.60 -2.78 -3.68
CA ILE A 527 12.95 -3.31 -3.43
C ILE A 527 12.97 -4.80 -3.77
N SER A 528 14.04 -5.25 -4.44
CA SER A 528 14.32 -6.67 -4.63
C SER A 528 14.99 -7.25 -3.38
N LEU A 529 14.47 -8.37 -2.86
CA LEU A 529 15.10 -9.11 -1.76
C LEU A 529 16.31 -9.94 -2.24
N LEU A 530 16.45 -10.11 -3.55
CA LEU A 530 17.53 -10.85 -4.19
C LEU A 530 18.70 -9.94 -4.55
N ASN A 531 19.88 -10.54 -4.78
CA ASN A 531 21.07 -9.83 -5.22
C ASN A 531 20.85 -9.09 -6.56
N ARG A 532 21.62 -8.03 -6.78
CA ARG A 532 21.52 -7.12 -7.93
C ARG A 532 21.55 -7.81 -9.31
N SER A 533 22.27 -8.93 -9.43
CA SER A 533 22.35 -9.70 -10.69
C SER A 533 21.10 -10.53 -11.00
N VAL A 534 20.25 -10.80 -10.01
CA VAL A 534 19.11 -11.73 -10.09
C VAL A 534 17.78 -11.06 -9.68
N GLU A 535 17.73 -9.73 -9.64
CA GLU A 535 16.53 -8.94 -9.28
C GLU A 535 15.32 -9.27 -10.15
N THR A 536 15.54 -9.66 -11.41
CA THR A 536 14.45 -10.01 -12.34
C THR A 536 13.70 -11.28 -11.96
N PHE A 537 14.29 -12.14 -11.13
CA PHE A 537 13.66 -13.37 -10.65
C PHE A 537 12.75 -13.12 -9.44
N ASP A 538 12.84 -11.97 -8.79
CA ASP A 538 11.91 -11.58 -7.72
C ASP A 538 10.55 -11.19 -8.35
N PRO A 539 9.47 -11.97 -8.14
CA PRO A 539 8.17 -11.68 -8.76
C PRO A 539 7.57 -10.36 -8.27
N GLY A 540 7.88 -9.94 -7.03
CA GLY A 540 7.37 -8.71 -6.46
C GLY A 540 7.97 -7.49 -7.17
N TYR A 541 9.30 -7.41 -7.13
CA TYR A 541 10.05 -6.34 -7.77
C TYR A 541 9.90 -6.32 -9.30
N HIS A 542 9.84 -7.49 -9.93
CA HIS A 542 9.55 -7.61 -11.36
C HIS A 542 8.19 -6.99 -11.73
N THR A 543 7.14 -7.28 -10.95
CA THR A 543 5.80 -6.72 -11.17
C THR A 543 5.81 -5.19 -11.01
N TYR A 544 6.52 -4.69 -10.00
CA TYR A 544 6.68 -3.25 -9.76
C TYR A 544 7.40 -2.52 -10.90
N CYS A 545 8.51 -3.06 -11.38
CA CYS A 545 9.26 -2.50 -12.51
C CYS A 545 8.39 -2.36 -13.76
N HIS A 546 7.62 -3.41 -14.06
CA HIS A 546 6.72 -3.42 -15.21
C HIS A 546 5.51 -2.50 -15.06
N TYR A 547 4.98 -2.35 -13.83
CA TYR A 547 3.96 -1.38 -13.50
C TYR A 547 4.45 0.05 -13.79
N LEU A 548 5.62 0.43 -13.25
CA LEU A 548 6.25 1.74 -13.50
C LEU A 548 6.46 2.01 -14.99
N LYS A 549 6.93 1.00 -15.72
CA LYS A 549 7.17 1.09 -17.17
C LYS A 549 5.92 1.51 -17.95
N ILE A 550 4.76 0.94 -17.62
CA ILE A 550 3.50 1.28 -18.27
C ILE A 550 3.03 2.67 -17.85
N GLU A 551 3.08 2.98 -16.56
CA GLU A 551 2.59 4.24 -16.02
C GLU A 551 3.33 5.44 -16.63
N VAL A 552 4.65 5.36 -16.77
CA VAL A 552 5.43 6.43 -17.41
C VAL A 552 5.13 6.52 -18.91
N SER A 553 4.95 5.39 -19.59
CA SER A 553 4.71 5.35 -21.03
C SER A 553 3.34 5.91 -21.45
N GLN A 554 2.31 5.72 -20.62
CA GLN A 554 0.92 6.07 -20.93
C GLN A 554 0.47 7.38 -20.28
N SER A 555 1.01 7.69 -19.10
CA SER A 555 0.63 8.87 -18.30
C SER A 555 1.80 9.81 -18.05
N HIS A 556 2.53 10.16 -19.11
CA HIS A 556 3.55 11.19 -19.01
C HIS A 556 2.91 12.59 -18.86
N PRO A 557 3.17 13.34 -17.77
CA PRO A 557 2.49 14.62 -17.52
C PRO A 557 2.80 15.68 -18.60
N VAL A 558 4.06 15.74 -19.08
CA VAL A 558 4.45 16.62 -20.21
C VAL A 558 3.61 16.35 -21.46
N MET A 559 3.49 15.08 -21.86
CA MET A 559 2.77 14.71 -23.09
C MET A 559 1.28 15.03 -22.96
N LYS A 560 0.68 14.73 -21.80
CA LYS A 560 -0.72 15.10 -21.51
C LYS A 560 -0.93 16.61 -21.60
N ALA A 561 -0.06 17.41 -20.97
CA ALA A 561 -0.15 18.87 -21.03
C ALA A 561 0.03 19.42 -22.46
N PHE A 562 0.97 18.86 -23.23
CA PHE A 562 1.17 19.21 -24.63
C PHE A 562 -0.07 18.92 -25.48
N CYS A 563 -0.68 17.75 -25.34
CA CYS A 563 -1.93 17.42 -26.03
C CYS A 563 -3.09 18.34 -25.62
N LEU A 564 -3.20 18.71 -24.35
CA LEU A 564 -4.22 19.65 -23.87
C LEU A 564 -4.05 21.03 -24.50
N LEU A 565 -2.81 21.54 -24.59
CA LEU A 565 -2.52 22.81 -25.28
C LEU A 565 -2.94 22.77 -26.75
N LEU A 566 -2.64 21.67 -27.46
CA LEU A 566 -3.06 21.48 -28.85
C LEU A 566 -4.57 21.43 -29.03
N LEU A 567 -5.28 20.74 -28.12
CA LEU A 567 -6.74 20.65 -28.16
C LEU A 567 -7.43 21.99 -27.87
N GLN A 568 -6.87 22.80 -26.95
CA GLN A 568 -7.38 24.14 -26.67
C GLN A 568 -7.20 25.08 -27.87
N LEU A 569 -6.03 25.03 -28.53
CA LEU A 569 -5.75 25.80 -29.75
C LEU A 569 -6.65 25.38 -30.94
N ALA A 570 -7.06 24.12 -30.98
CA ALA A 570 -7.94 23.59 -32.01
C ALA A 570 -9.43 23.92 -31.78
N ARG A 571 -9.81 24.41 -30.60
CA ARG A 571 -11.16 24.87 -30.32
C ARG A 571 -11.28 26.29 -30.90
N PRO A 572 -12.03 26.52 -32.00
CA PRO A 572 -12.26 27.86 -32.47
C PRO A 572 -12.96 28.63 -31.34
N GLU A 573 -12.43 29.80 -30.98
CA GLU A 573 -13.20 30.78 -30.22
C GLU A 573 -14.56 30.90 -30.90
N GLY A 574 -15.61 30.44 -30.23
CA GLY A 574 -16.97 30.74 -30.66
C GLY A 574 -17.13 32.26 -30.71
N PRO A 575 -17.98 32.78 -31.60
CA PRO A 575 -18.12 34.22 -31.78
C PRO A 575 -18.43 34.88 -30.43
N PRO A 576 -17.67 35.92 -30.01
CA PRO A 576 -18.04 36.68 -28.83
C PRO A 576 -19.41 37.30 -29.09
N GLY A 577 -20.40 36.88 -28.32
CA GLY A 577 -21.73 37.46 -28.36
C GLY A 577 -21.68 38.94 -27.98
N LEU A 578 -22.25 39.77 -28.87
CA LEU A 578 -22.92 41.04 -28.58
C LEU A 578 -22.17 42.03 -27.68
N GLN A 579 -21.33 42.88 -28.31
CA GLN A 579 -21.39 44.31 -28.02
C GLN A 579 -21.81 45.05 -29.28
N ALA A 580 -23.05 45.55 -29.25
CA ALA A 580 -23.51 46.64 -30.10
C ALA A 580 -23.04 47.98 -29.51
N SER A 581 -23.11 49.04 -30.33
CA SER A 581 -22.63 50.44 -30.16
C SER A 581 -21.18 50.64 -30.60
N ASN A 582 -20.82 51.44 -31.61
CA ASN A 582 -21.49 52.57 -32.28
C ASN A 582 -21.02 52.61 -33.76
N VAL A 583 -21.95 52.64 -34.73
CA VAL A 583 -22.22 53.80 -35.60
C VAL A 583 -21.09 54.84 -35.65
N GLU A 584 -20.30 54.78 -36.72
CA GLU A 584 -19.88 55.97 -37.47
C GLU A 584 -19.50 55.54 -38.90
N GLU A 585 -20.51 55.56 -39.78
CA GLU A 585 -20.31 55.67 -41.21
C GLU A 585 -19.83 57.09 -41.53
N GLY A 586 -18.68 57.22 -42.17
CA GLY A 586 -18.19 58.52 -42.61
C GLY A 586 -16.82 58.46 -43.27
N ILE A 587 -16.81 58.32 -44.60
CA ILE A 587 -15.77 58.80 -45.52
C ILE A 587 -14.41 58.09 -45.45
N GLN A 588 -14.16 57.19 -46.39
CA GLN A 588 -12.94 57.21 -47.21
C GLN A 588 -13.05 56.23 -48.39
N LEU A 589 -13.44 56.79 -49.53
CA LEU A 589 -13.26 56.20 -50.86
C LEU A 589 -11.76 56.10 -51.17
N MET A 590 -11.41 55.04 -51.92
CA MET A 590 -10.21 54.93 -52.77
C MET A 590 -8.84 54.80 -52.08
N GLN A 591 -8.50 53.58 -51.65
CA GLN A 591 -7.11 53.08 -51.74
C GLN A 591 -7.12 51.57 -52.04
N PRO A 592 -6.22 51.05 -52.90
CA PRO A 592 -6.10 49.61 -53.12
C PRO A 592 -5.53 48.99 -51.84
N LYS A 593 -6.42 48.53 -50.97
CA LYS A 593 -6.05 47.86 -49.72
C LYS A 593 -5.35 46.56 -50.10
N LYS A 594 -4.00 46.57 -50.10
CA LYS A 594 -3.19 45.35 -50.06
C LYS A 594 -3.79 44.48 -48.96
N ALA A 595 -4.32 43.32 -49.35
CA ALA A 595 -4.82 42.34 -48.40
C ALA A 595 -3.71 42.15 -47.35
N PRO A 596 -3.98 42.35 -46.05
CA PRO A 596 -2.94 42.22 -45.04
C PRO A 596 -2.34 40.82 -45.18
N PRO A 597 -1.00 40.67 -45.10
CA PRO A 597 -0.38 39.36 -45.18
C PRO A 597 -1.11 38.45 -44.18
N SER A 598 -1.69 37.37 -44.70
CA SER A 598 -2.57 36.48 -43.93
C SER A 598 -1.98 36.26 -42.53
N ARG A 599 -2.76 36.44 -41.46
CA ARG A 599 -2.33 36.25 -40.06
C ARG A 599 -1.45 35.00 -39.86
N ALA A 600 -1.64 33.99 -40.69
CA ALA A 600 -0.81 32.80 -40.81
C ALA A 600 0.68 33.07 -41.13
N ARG A 601 1.00 33.93 -42.12
CA ARG A 601 2.39 34.28 -42.49
C ARG A 601 3.12 34.96 -41.33
N PHE A 602 2.47 35.87 -40.62
CA PHE A 602 3.06 36.52 -39.45
C PHE A 602 3.35 35.52 -38.32
N LYS A 603 2.41 34.60 -38.04
CA LYS A 603 2.61 33.52 -37.07
C LYS A 603 3.76 32.58 -37.46
N GLN A 604 3.89 32.24 -38.75
CA GLN A 604 4.99 31.42 -39.26
C GLN A 604 6.35 32.11 -39.11
N THR A 605 6.45 33.40 -39.45
CA THR A 605 7.69 34.17 -39.26
C THR A 605 8.09 34.22 -37.79
N ARG A 606 7.13 34.46 -36.88
CA ARG A 606 7.38 34.45 -35.43
C ARG A 606 7.87 33.08 -34.94
N ALA A 607 7.26 31.97 -35.40
CA ALA A 607 7.69 30.62 -35.05
C ALA A 607 9.12 30.31 -35.54
N ARG A 608 9.51 30.80 -36.72
CA ARG A 608 10.89 30.67 -37.23
C ARG A 608 11.91 31.39 -36.36
N TRP A 609 11.59 32.60 -35.90
CA TRP A 609 12.44 33.35 -34.96
C TRP A 609 12.56 32.66 -33.59
N TRP A 610 11.46 32.15 -33.04
CA TRP A 610 11.50 31.36 -31.79
C TRP A 610 12.33 30.08 -31.92
N LEU A 611 12.24 29.41 -33.07
CA LEU A 611 13.07 28.24 -33.36
C LEU A 611 14.55 28.62 -33.40
N ALA A 612 14.91 29.69 -34.10
CA ALA A 612 16.29 30.18 -34.17
C ALA A 612 16.82 30.55 -32.78
N TYR A 613 16.03 31.27 -31.99
CA TYR A 613 16.35 31.61 -30.60
C TYR A 613 16.61 30.36 -29.74
N THR A 614 15.76 29.34 -29.85
CA THR A 614 15.91 28.09 -29.08
C THR A 614 17.17 27.33 -29.47
N LEU A 615 17.48 27.25 -30.76
CA LEU A 615 18.66 26.54 -31.28
C LEU A 615 19.97 27.28 -30.95
N LEU A 616 19.94 28.61 -30.90
CA LEU A 616 21.11 29.42 -30.54
C LEU A 616 21.48 29.24 -29.06
N ASN A 617 20.48 29.13 -28.19
CA ASN A 617 20.69 28.87 -26.75
C ASN A 617 20.95 27.39 -26.42
N ASN A 618 20.65 26.45 -27.33
CA ASN A 618 20.80 25.01 -27.11
C ASN A 618 21.54 24.34 -28.29
N PRO A 619 22.89 24.48 -28.37
CA PRO A 619 23.64 24.05 -29.55
C PRO A 619 23.60 22.53 -29.78
N SER A 620 23.50 21.71 -28.74
CA SER A 620 23.42 20.24 -28.84
C SER A 620 22.17 19.75 -29.60
N LEU A 621 21.07 20.52 -29.57
CA LEU A 621 19.84 20.18 -30.27
C LEU A 621 19.95 20.38 -31.79
N THR A 622 20.91 21.18 -32.26
CA THR A 622 21.11 21.42 -33.70
C THR A 622 21.52 20.15 -34.44
N ALA A 623 22.41 19.35 -33.85
CA ALA A 623 22.83 18.06 -34.38
C ALA A 623 21.67 17.06 -34.38
N CYS A 624 20.94 16.95 -33.27
CA CYS A 624 19.79 16.06 -33.11
C CYS A 624 18.63 16.40 -34.07
N ARG A 625 18.42 17.69 -34.36
CA ARG A 625 17.41 18.12 -35.31
C ARG A 625 17.75 17.71 -36.74
N LYS A 626 19.02 17.86 -37.15
CA LYS A 626 19.47 17.47 -38.50
C LYS A 626 19.27 15.97 -38.72
N THR A 627 19.63 15.15 -37.74
CA THR A 627 19.45 13.69 -37.80
C THR A 627 17.98 13.28 -37.80
N ALA A 628 17.13 13.91 -36.99
CA ALA A 628 15.70 13.62 -36.98
C ALA A 628 14.98 14.04 -38.28
N LEU A 629 15.43 15.11 -38.95
CA LEU A 629 14.88 15.53 -40.25
C LEU A 629 15.31 14.62 -41.41
N SER A 630 16.45 13.94 -41.28
CA SER A 630 16.90 12.93 -42.25
C SER A 630 16.20 11.57 -42.09
N ASP A 631 15.49 11.34 -41.00
CA ASP A 631 14.72 10.10 -40.77
C ASP A 631 13.40 10.12 -41.58
N PRO A 632 13.18 9.16 -42.50
CA PRO A 632 12.01 9.17 -43.39
C PRO A 632 10.68 8.94 -42.64
N THR A 633 10.71 8.29 -41.48
CA THR A 633 9.53 8.03 -40.63
C THR A 633 8.96 9.30 -39.97
N ALA A 634 9.79 10.33 -39.76
CA ALA A 634 9.37 11.61 -39.17
C ALA A 634 8.70 12.55 -40.20
N ASN A 635 8.93 12.33 -41.49
CA ASN A 635 8.42 13.16 -42.58
C ASN A 635 7.10 12.66 -43.20
N GLY A 636 6.44 11.66 -42.57
CA GLY A 636 5.08 11.28 -42.95
C GLY A 636 4.94 10.50 -44.26
N THR A 637 5.98 9.78 -44.72
CA THR A 637 5.79 8.75 -45.74
C THR A 637 5.08 7.55 -45.11
N GLN A 638 3.80 7.37 -45.45
CA GLN A 638 3.00 6.23 -45.01
C GLN A 638 3.71 4.92 -45.35
N LEU A 639 4.01 4.12 -44.32
CA LEU A 639 4.35 2.71 -44.50
C LEU A 639 3.08 2.04 -45.07
N SER A 640 3.15 1.56 -46.30
CA SER A 640 2.05 0.81 -46.92
C SER A 640 1.63 -0.34 -46.00
N SER A 641 0.34 -0.39 -45.67
CA SER A 641 -0.26 -1.51 -44.94
C SER A 641 -0.01 -2.81 -45.70
N PRO A 642 0.40 -3.91 -45.04
CA PRO A 642 0.33 -5.22 -45.68
C PRO A 642 -1.14 -5.51 -45.98
N LYS A 643 -1.46 -5.79 -47.25
CA LYS A 643 -2.78 -6.26 -47.67
C LYS A 643 -3.09 -7.59 -46.97
N PRO A 644 -4.38 -7.86 -46.67
CA PRO A 644 -4.82 -9.01 -45.87
C PRO A 644 -4.42 -10.36 -46.46
#